data_AF-A0A939RSA3-F1
#
_entry.id   AF-A0A939RSA3-F1
#
_cell.length_a   1.000
_cell.length_b   1.000
_cell.length_c   1.000
_cell.angle_alpha   90.00
_cell.angle_beta   90.00
_cell.angle_gamma   90.00
#
_symmetry.space_group_name_H-M   'P 1'
#
loop_
_entity.id
_entity.type
_entity.pdbx_description
1 polymer ?
#
loop_
_entity_poly.entity_id
_entity_poly.type
_entity_poly.pdbx_seq_one_letter_code
_entity_poly.pdbx_strand_id
1 'polypeptide(L)'
;MLGHRPSARWALVATTALLLAGCTPSAADDSERDDVQEAEEERATSITVQPLFARSDGSGGGVASETISREPSPDGSFRIDFSEDEVGGLGEASRAASWNAAIVATLLTGEPLDGRFGFEISGRIDGPSAGALKTAALVALHHGHEIADDVTMTGTINATGTIGPVGGIPEKLQGAADEEITTVLVPLGQRNSPDAEGNDVDLVREGDRLGVEVIEVGDIYEAYPYLTGEEIPQPSQAGEPRLDNRSYDKVNAQVDAATSRFQTAANQFTGLQHDVQIALAETLLLLEAEELMAESADLQRQGLVAGAFVKAQQGAALMETLHATGNVLNPLYTQGEQGLTVMLNNATDLGPASQRFMAFLDQLSTYQVSTLTDAEALTQAYAGAFDAWSLLAFAQREIDTMSSRWEAGQYASLQEFFNHLALPLVYAELAKAQLTNTQAVFEVGRDNVGAPVMEDVDLAQVGDFFRRGAEANFAAFTTSGEVAALSRSTGMSADVVVGHLARYDMSIALSVEQAAVVTAFADYIGEGKPNADYAVMGYGLSNYVRNQMLVEKYHNNAIVDENYEVTGLRFQGALDNALDLGRAQLSTGIADLQEEETSPVVAVAQYEAGGVYRTGTPAERFDALSYYNGGFIMTQLLARLGGVGEPTTAEDSESDEAGSSAPEESQD
;
A
#
# COMPACT_ATOMS: atom_id res chain seq x y z
N MET A 1 21.62 -24.16 -11.82
CA MET A 1 21.40 -24.50 -10.41
C MET A 1 19.97 -24.11 -10.09
N LEU A 2 19.02 -25.03 -10.28
CA LEU A 2 17.59 -24.80 -10.09
C LEU A 2 17.01 -26.12 -9.57
N GLY A 3 16.28 -26.08 -8.45
CA GLY A 3 15.87 -27.31 -7.75
C GLY A 3 15.26 -27.14 -6.36
N HIS A 4 15.02 -25.90 -5.91
CA HIS A 4 14.14 -25.59 -4.78
C HIS A 4 12.94 -24.79 -5.30
N ARG A 5 11.84 -24.81 -4.55
CA ARG A 5 10.56 -24.18 -4.91
C ARG A 5 10.37 -22.95 -4.00
N PRO A 6 9.82 -21.82 -4.48
CA PRO A 6 9.49 -20.69 -3.60
C PRO A 6 8.41 -21.11 -2.59
N SER A 7 8.50 -20.59 -1.37
CA SER A 7 7.48 -20.80 -0.34
C SER A 7 6.27 -19.90 -0.60
N ALA A 8 5.07 -20.49 -0.57
CA ALA A 8 3.83 -19.78 -0.86
C ALA A 8 3.28 -18.98 0.35
N ARG A 9 4.07 -18.81 1.43
CA ARG A 9 3.71 -17.98 2.60
C ARG A 9 3.44 -16.53 2.18
N TRP A 10 4.37 -15.96 1.40
CA TRP A 10 4.31 -14.59 0.87
C TRP A 10 3.08 -14.30 0.00
N ALA A 11 2.60 -15.29 -0.76
CA ALA A 11 1.48 -15.08 -1.68
C ALA A 11 0.16 -14.80 -0.94
N LEU A 12 -0.07 -15.45 0.20
CA LEU A 12 -1.36 -15.36 0.89
C LEU A 12 -1.52 -14.08 1.70
N VAL A 13 -0.48 -13.71 2.48
CA VAL A 13 -0.58 -12.52 3.33
C VAL A 13 -0.62 -11.28 2.45
N ALA A 14 0.17 -11.22 1.37
CA ALA A 14 0.10 -10.15 0.38
C ALA A 14 -1.29 -9.97 -0.27
N THR A 15 -2.01 -11.05 -0.67
CA THR A 15 -3.38 -10.89 -1.22
C THR A 15 -4.40 -10.44 -0.16
N THR A 16 -4.10 -10.56 1.13
CA THR A 16 -5.04 -10.23 2.20
C THR A 16 -4.73 -8.91 2.90
N ALA A 17 -3.45 -8.50 2.96
CA ALA A 17 -3.01 -7.24 3.55
C ALA A 17 -3.14 -6.05 2.60
N LEU A 18 -3.28 -6.30 1.28
CA LEU A 18 -3.33 -5.28 0.22
C LEU A 18 -4.75 -5.04 -0.33
N LEU A 19 -5.76 -5.52 0.40
CA LEU A 19 -7.16 -5.52 0.00
C LEU A 19 -7.92 -4.25 0.52
N LEU A 20 -7.20 -3.21 1.00
CA LEU A 20 -7.66 -2.37 2.13
C LEU A 20 -7.02 -0.91 2.22
N ALA A 21 -7.32 0.17 1.41
CA ALA A 21 -6.57 1.48 1.59
C ALA A 21 -6.85 3.06 1.15
N GLY A 22 -7.38 4.04 1.96
CA GLY A 22 -6.77 5.44 2.17
C GLY A 22 -7.08 6.26 3.49
N CYS A 23 -6.20 6.98 4.31
CA CYS A 23 -6.32 7.52 5.79
C CYS A 23 -6.11 9.03 6.25
N THR A 24 -7.02 9.64 7.09
CA THR A 24 -7.28 11.04 7.65
C THR A 24 -6.12 12.01 8.04
N PRO A 25 -6.32 13.27 8.61
CA PRO A 25 -7.50 14.18 8.84
C PRO A 25 -7.33 15.56 8.08
N SER A 26 -7.67 16.83 8.44
CA SER A 26 -8.20 17.57 9.64
C SER A 26 -8.85 18.98 9.29
N ALA A 27 -8.99 19.96 10.23
CA ALA A 27 -9.83 21.21 10.10
C ALA A 27 -9.35 22.54 10.77
N ALA A 28 -9.97 23.69 10.42
CA ALA A 28 -10.01 24.98 11.17
C ALA A 28 -11.21 25.88 10.75
N ASP A 29 -11.58 26.86 11.59
CA ASP A 29 -12.87 27.62 11.59
C ASP A 29 -12.74 29.10 11.14
N ASP A 30 -13.76 29.67 10.47
CA ASP A 30 -14.39 30.96 10.82
C ASP A 30 -15.70 31.21 10.02
N SER A 31 -16.54 32.16 10.46
CA SER A 31 -17.81 32.52 9.81
C SER A 31 -17.98 34.02 9.51
N GLU A 32 -18.47 34.34 8.30
CA GLU A 32 -18.70 35.69 7.80
C GLU A 32 -19.79 36.45 8.60
N ARG A 33 -19.75 37.78 8.83
CA ARG A 33 -18.82 38.87 8.47
C ARG A 33 -19.19 40.10 9.33
N ASP A 34 -18.26 40.98 9.66
CA ASP A 34 -18.54 42.41 9.90
C ASP A 34 -17.30 43.28 9.55
N ASP A 35 -17.49 44.51 9.09
CA ASP A 35 -16.48 45.25 8.29
C ASP A 35 -15.18 45.65 9.03
N VAL A 36 -14.09 44.89 8.85
CA VAL A 36 -12.69 45.34 9.08
C VAL A 36 -11.77 44.85 7.95
N GLN A 37 -10.96 45.75 7.38
CA GLN A 37 -9.85 45.37 6.51
C GLN A 37 -8.59 45.12 7.36
N GLU A 38 -8.28 43.86 7.63
CA GLU A 38 -6.91 43.43 7.94
C GLU A 38 -6.29 42.80 6.68
N ALA A 39 -4.96 42.77 6.59
CA ALA A 39 -4.27 42.32 5.39
C ALA A 39 -3.96 40.82 5.51
N GLU A 40 -4.51 40.03 4.58
CA GLU A 40 -4.03 38.67 4.34
C GLU A 40 -2.55 38.73 3.98
N GLU A 41 -1.69 38.06 4.76
CA GLU A 41 -0.29 37.88 4.39
C GLU A 41 -0.22 36.88 3.23
N GLU A 42 0.45 37.26 2.14
CA GLU A 42 0.63 36.40 0.97
C GLU A 42 1.43 35.16 1.37
N ARG A 43 0.76 34.03 1.67
CA ARG A 43 1.42 32.74 1.88
C ARG A 43 2.35 32.45 0.72
N ALA A 44 3.60 32.08 1.02
CA ALA A 44 4.57 31.72 0.00
C ALA A 44 4.01 30.59 -0.87
N THR A 45 3.90 30.81 -2.18
CA THR A 45 3.46 29.78 -3.14
C THR A 45 4.61 28.87 -3.58
N SER A 46 5.86 29.22 -3.24
CA SER A 46 7.06 28.46 -3.55
C SER A 46 8.12 28.55 -2.45
N ILE A 47 8.77 27.42 -2.14
CA ILE A 47 9.95 27.32 -1.27
C ILE A 47 11.13 26.83 -2.13
N THR A 48 12.32 27.38 -1.93
CA THR A 48 13.56 26.81 -2.49
C THR A 48 14.18 25.87 -1.47
N VAL A 49 14.54 24.66 -1.89
CA VAL A 49 15.26 23.69 -1.05
C VAL A 49 16.59 23.29 -1.69
N GLN A 50 17.40 22.59 -0.90
CA GLN A 50 18.80 22.29 -1.20
C GLN A 50 19.10 20.77 -1.29
N PRO A 51 18.64 20.04 -2.32
CA PRO A 51 18.83 18.58 -2.41
C PRO A 51 20.29 18.15 -2.47
N LEU A 52 20.67 17.20 -1.62
CA LEU A 52 22.01 16.60 -1.61
C LEU A 52 22.16 15.50 -2.68
N PHE A 53 23.22 15.59 -3.50
CA PHE A 53 23.55 14.59 -4.52
C PHE A 53 24.96 13.99 -4.33
N ALA A 54 25.16 12.79 -4.89
CA ALA A 54 26.46 12.12 -4.99
C ALA A 54 26.73 11.76 -6.46
N ARG A 55 27.97 11.90 -6.95
CA ARG A 55 28.33 11.55 -8.33
C ARG A 55 28.56 10.04 -8.47
N SER A 56 28.01 9.46 -9.54
CA SER A 56 27.99 8.01 -9.78
C SER A 56 29.35 7.40 -10.17
N ASP A 57 30.37 8.22 -10.35
CA ASP A 57 31.78 7.83 -10.54
C ASP A 57 32.60 7.90 -9.23
N GLY A 58 31.96 8.26 -8.11
CA GLY A 58 32.61 8.42 -6.80
C GLY A 58 33.41 9.71 -6.64
N SER A 59 33.31 10.68 -7.57
CA SER A 59 34.13 11.91 -7.53
C SER A 59 33.66 12.97 -6.51
N GLY A 60 32.92 12.56 -5.46
CA GLY A 60 32.33 13.43 -4.44
C GLY A 60 30.90 13.90 -4.74
N GLY A 61 30.24 14.53 -3.76
CA GLY A 61 28.86 15.03 -3.85
C GLY A 61 28.75 16.53 -4.04
N GLY A 62 27.59 17.08 -3.66
CA GLY A 62 27.30 18.52 -3.70
C GLY A 62 25.85 18.81 -3.32
N VAL A 63 25.56 20.10 -3.24
CA VAL A 63 24.21 20.65 -3.04
C VAL A 63 23.64 21.10 -4.40
N ALA A 64 22.38 20.79 -4.67
CA ALA A 64 21.63 21.34 -5.80
C ALA A 64 20.60 22.38 -5.30
N SER A 65 20.05 23.18 -6.20
CA SER A 65 18.90 24.06 -5.92
C SER A 65 17.65 23.50 -6.61
N GLU A 66 16.56 23.37 -5.86
CA GLU A 66 15.26 22.97 -6.38
C GLU A 66 14.17 23.89 -5.81
N THR A 67 13.42 24.57 -6.68
CA THR A 67 12.26 25.37 -6.30
C THR A 67 11.02 24.51 -6.38
N ILE A 68 10.28 24.42 -5.28
CA ILE A 68 9.07 23.62 -5.14
C ILE A 68 7.90 24.59 -4.94
N SER A 69 6.78 24.38 -5.62
CA SER A 69 5.59 25.22 -5.51
C SER A 69 4.30 24.42 -5.44
N ARG A 70 3.25 25.02 -4.86
CA ARG A 70 1.86 24.55 -4.96
C ARG A 70 0.93 25.72 -5.33
N GLU A 71 0.15 25.54 -6.38
CA GLU A 71 -0.91 26.46 -6.81
C GLU A 71 -2.26 25.70 -6.88
N PRO A 72 -3.42 26.32 -6.61
CA PRO A 72 -4.73 25.72 -6.89
C PRO A 72 -4.89 25.40 -8.39
N SER A 73 -5.59 24.32 -8.76
CA SER A 73 -5.85 24.05 -10.18
C SER A 73 -7.22 24.57 -10.61
N PRO A 74 -7.33 25.57 -11.52
CA PRO A 74 -8.62 26.15 -11.94
C PRO A 74 -9.58 25.20 -12.70
N ASP A 75 -9.20 23.93 -12.83
CA ASP A 75 -9.94 22.85 -13.46
C ASP A 75 -10.07 21.59 -12.57
N GLY A 76 -9.81 21.71 -11.26
CA GLY A 76 -10.01 20.64 -10.28
C GLY A 76 -9.11 19.42 -10.45
N SER A 77 -8.02 19.53 -11.24
CA SER A 77 -7.13 18.40 -11.51
C SER A 77 -5.80 18.46 -10.76
N PHE A 78 -5.38 17.32 -10.20
CA PHE A 78 -4.02 17.11 -9.68
C PHE A 78 -2.99 17.14 -10.83
N ARG A 79 -1.92 17.91 -10.71
CA ARG A 79 -0.87 18.05 -11.74
C ARG A 79 0.51 18.22 -11.14
N ILE A 80 1.50 17.52 -11.72
CA ILE A 80 2.92 17.77 -11.46
C ILE A 80 3.54 18.42 -12.69
N ASP A 81 3.99 19.66 -12.56
CA ASP A 81 4.72 20.41 -13.59
C ASP A 81 6.23 20.36 -13.28
N PHE A 82 7.06 20.04 -14.28
CA PHE A 82 8.52 19.95 -14.15
C PHE A 82 9.22 21.00 -15.03
N SER A 83 10.19 21.72 -14.45
CA SER A 83 11.10 22.62 -15.18
C SER A 83 12.55 22.11 -15.06
N GLU A 84 13.22 21.91 -16.20
CA GLU A 84 14.65 21.52 -16.29
C GLU A 84 15.40 22.49 -17.22
N ASP A 85 16.59 22.94 -16.80
CA ASP A 85 17.47 23.80 -17.61
C ASP A 85 18.41 22.98 -18.54
N GLU A 86 18.73 21.76 -18.13
CA GLU A 86 19.50 20.76 -18.87
C GLU A 86 18.58 19.75 -19.58
N VAL A 87 18.92 19.38 -20.83
CA VAL A 87 18.08 18.47 -21.64
C VAL A 87 18.14 17.04 -21.09
N GLY A 88 17.01 16.54 -20.58
CA GLY A 88 16.97 15.30 -19.79
C GLY A 88 17.69 15.47 -18.46
N GLY A 89 17.59 16.65 -17.86
CA GLY A 89 18.16 16.98 -16.56
C GLY A 89 17.54 16.15 -15.44
N LEU A 90 16.23 15.89 -15.51
CA LEU A 90 15.51 15.11 -14.50
C LEU A 90 15.24 13.67 -14.92
N GLY A 91 15.86 12.70 -14.23
CA GLY A 91 15.67 11.27 -14.44
C GLY A 91 14.35 10.69 -13.91
N GLU A 92 14.03 9.45 -14.32
CA GLU A 92 12.73 8.81 -14.04
C GLU A 92 12.51 8.55 -12.55
N ALA A 93 13.56 8.16 -11.81
CA ALA A 93 13.45 7.90 -10.38
C ALA A 93 13.22 9.18 -9.56
N SER A 94 13.78 10.32 -10.01
CA SER A 94 13.50 11.63 -9.40
C SER A 94 12.10 12.16 -9.74
N ARG A 95 11.60 11.88 -10.96
CA ARG A 95 10.20 12.17 -11.33
C ARG A 95 9.22 11.39 -10.46
N ALA A 96 9.45 10.08 -10.27
CA ALA A 96 8.64 9.25 -9.38
C ALA A 96 8.68 9.77 -7.92
N ALA A 97 9.85 10.17 -7.42
CA ALA A 97 9.98 10.76 -6.09
C ALA A 97 9.23 12.10 -5.93
N SER A 98 9.16 12.94 -6.96
CA SER A 98 8.33 14.16 -6.94
C SER A 98 6.82 13.87 -6.94
N TRP A 99 6.36 12.86 -7.70
CA TRP A 99 4.96 12.40 -7.64
C TRP A 99 4.60 11.85 -6.26
N ASN A 100 5.45 10.97 -5.70
CA ASN A 100 5.29 10.47 -4.34
C ASN A 100 5.31 11.61 -3.31
N ALA A 101 6.23 12.57 -3.46
CA ALA A 101 6.36 13.65 -2.50
C ALA A 101 5.09 14.52 -2.41
N ALA A 102 4.47 14.83 -3.56
CA ALA A 102 3.20 15.56 -3.61
C ALA A 102 2.04 14.76 -3.03
N ILE A 103 1.90 13.48 -3.41
CA ILE A 103 0.81 12.63 -2.91
C ILE A 103 0.93 12.39 -1.40
N VAL A 104 2.13 12.12 -0.89
CA VAL A 104 2.36 11.97 0.55
C VAL A 104 2.15 13.29 1.29
N ALA A 105 2.56 14.44 0.73
CA ALA A 105 2.27 15.73 1.35
C ALA A 105 0.75 15.96 1.49
N THR A 106 -0.03 15.81 0.40
CA THR A 106 -1.49 15.95 0.42
C THR A 106 -2.16 14.99 1.41
N LEU A 107 -1.66 13.76 1.57
CA LEU A 107 -2.13 12.81 2.58
C LEU A 107 -1.78 13.24 4.02
N LEU A 108 -0.59 13.80 4.27
CA LEU A 108 -0.17 14.22 5.61
C LEU A 108 -0.81 15.55 6.06
N THR A 109 -1.28 16.38 5.13
CA THR A 109 -1.90 17.70 5.41
C THR A 109 -3.43 17.70 5.33
N GLY A 110 -4.05 16.70 4.68
CA GLY A 110 -5.49 16.72 4.40
C GLY A 110 -5.89 17.73 3.32
N GLU A 111 -4.95 18.20 2.51
CA GLU A 111 -5.24 19.21 1.49
C GLU A 111 -6.20 18.71 0.39
N PRO A 112 -6.90 19.64 -0.31
CA PRO A 112 -7.65 19.31 -1.51
C PRO A 112 -6.83 18.48 -2.50
N LEU A 113 -7.46 17.46 -3.09
CA LEU A 113 -6.81 16.53 -4.03
C LEU A 113 -6.59 17.14 -5.42
N ASP A 114 -7.02 18.37 -5.66
CA ASP A 114 -6.57 19.16 -6.80
C ASP A 114 -5.32 19.99 -6.47
N GLY A 115 -4.68 20.50 -7.50
CA GLY A 115 -3.54 21.39 -7.34
C GLY A 115 -2.45 21.12 -8.37
N ARG A 116 -1.68 22.16 -8.64
CA ARG A 116 -0.51 22.17 -9.50
C ARG A 116 0.72 22.26 -8.61
N PHE A 117 1.52 21.19 -8.63
CA PHE A 117 2.77 21.08 -7.88
C PHE A 117 3.92 21.32 -8.86
N GLY A 118 4.69 22.38 -8.65
CA GLY A 118 5.86 22.71 -9.48
C GLY A 118 7.13 22.15 -8.88
N PHE A 119 7.99 21.57 -9.72
CA PHE A 119 9.37 21.20 -9.38
C PHE A 119 10.32 21.78 -10.43
N GLU A 120 11.00 22.87 -10.11
CA GLU A 120 12.00 23.52 -10.95
C GLU A 120 13.41 23.20 -10.46
N ILE A 121 14.18 22.54 -11.32
CA ILE A 121 15.44 21.88 -10.95
C ILE A 121 16.57 22.37 -11.84
N SER A 122 17.68 22.79 -11.21
CA SER A 122 18.89 23.19 -11.91
C SER A 122 19.87 22.01 -12.05
N GLY A 123 20.34 21.75 -13.28
CA GLY A 123 21.36 20.75 -13.58
C GLY A 123 20.81 19.35 -13.89
N ARG A 124 21.60 18.32 -13.56
CA ARG A 124 21.30 16.92 -13.92
C ARG A 124 21.21 16.06 -12.66
N ILE A 125 19.98 15.63 -12.33
CA ILE A 125 19.65 14.88 -11.12
C ILE A 125 18.84 13.63 -11.50
N ASP A 126 19.25 12.48 -10.97
CA ASP A 126 18.50 11.24 -11.02
C ASP A 126 18.64 10.48 -9.69
N GLY A 127 17.60 9.72 -9.34
CA GLY A 127 17.46 9.01 -8.06
C GLY A 127 16.41 9.61 -7.10
N PRO A 128 15.88 8.80 -6.18
CA PRO A 128 14.76 9.20 -5.31
C PRO A 128 15.19 9.91 -4.00
N SER A 129 16.48 10.16 -3.76
CA SER A 129 17.04 10.51 -2.44
C SER A 129 16.77 11.94 -1.93
N ALA A 130 15.85 12.66 -2.58
CA ALA A 130 15.34 13.97 -2.17
C ALA A 130 13.83 13.93 -1.86
N GLY A 131 13.18 12.76 -1.94
CA GLY A 131 11.72 12.62 -1.74
C GLY A 131 11.24 13.18 -0.40
N ALA A 132 11.96 12.88 0.69
CA ALA A 132 11.60 13.38 2.02
C ALA A 132 11.69 14.92 2.13
N LEU A 133 12.75 15.52 1.56
CA LEU A 133 12.92 16.98 1.53
C LEU A 133 11.80 17.66 0.72
N LYS A 134 11.41 17.06 -0.41
CA LYS A 134 10.30 17.54 -1.24
C LYS A 134 8.97 17.48 -0.51
N THR A 135 8.70 16.42 0.25
CA THR A 135 7.48 16.31 1.08
C THR A 135 7.49 17.35 2.19
N ALA A 136 8.59 17.49 2.93
CA ALA A 136 8.69 18.50 3.99
C ALA A 136 8.47 19.93 3.46
N ALA A 137 8.99 20.26 2.27
CA ALA A 137 8.74 21.54 1.61
C ALA A 137 7.27 21.78 1.23
N LEU A 138 6.55 20.74 0.79
CA LEU A 138 5.13 20.84 0.47
C LEU A 138 4.25 20.95 1.73
N VAL A 139 4.62 20.27 2.82
CA VAL A 139 3.98 20.45 4.14
C VAL A 139 4.26 21.86 4.70
N ALA A 140 5.47 22.39 4.49
CA ALA A 140 5.82 23.76 4.88
C ALA A 140 5.02 24.80 4.06
N LEU A 141 4.89 24.62 2.75
CA LEU A 141 4.02 25.42 1.89
C LEU A 141 2.55 25.42 2.36
N HIS A 142 2.03 24.25 2.74
CA HIS A 142 0.67 24.14 3.28
C HIS A 142 0.47 24.99 4.54
N HIS A 143 1.37 24.88 5.52
CA HIS A 143 1.29 25.65 6.76
C HIS A 143 1.73 27.11 6.63
N GLY A 144 2.42 27.48 5.54
CA GLY A 144 3.02 28.81 5.35
C GLY A 144 4.34 29.00 6.09
N HIS A 145 5.05 27.92 6.40
CA HIS A 145 6.35 27.93 7.10
C HIS A 145 7.51 28.02 6.09
N GLU A 146 8.63 28.60 6.51
CA GLU A 146 9.87 28.61 5.73
C GLU A 146 10.74 27.36 6.04
N ILE A 147 11.69 27.04 5.17
CA ILE A 147 12.76 26.06 5.44
C ILE A 147 14.08 26.82 5.60
N ALA A 148 14.90 26.42 6.57
CA ALA A 148 16.16 27.09 6.90
C ALA A 148 17.24 26.92 5.80
N ASP A 149 17.86 28.03 5.40
CA ASP A 149 18.92 28.08 4.38
C ASP A 149 20.20 27.29 4.74
N ASP A 150 20.41 26.91 6.00
CA ASP A 150 21.59 26.17 6.46
C ASP A 150 21.29 24.72 6.92
N VAL A 151 20.06 24.24 6.73
CA VAL A 151 19.62 22.87 7.06
C VAL A 151 19.12 22.15 5.80
N THR A 152 19.52 20.90 5.61
CA THR A 152 18.98 20.04 4.55
C THR A 152 18.94 18.57 4.97
N MET A 153 18.40 17.70 4.11
CA MET A 153 18.32 16.27 4.36
C MET A 153 18.54 15.43 3.11
N THR A 154 18.77 14.13 3.30
CA THR A 154 18.66 13.14 2.22
C THR A 154 17.87 11.91 2.70
N GLY A 155 17.00 11.41 1.83
CA GLY A 155 16.08 10.31 2.14
C GLY A 155 15.08 10.09 1.02
N THR A 156 14.65 8.85 0.80
CA THR A 156 13.45 8.58 0.00
C THR A 156 12.21 8.83 0.85
N ILE A 157 11.06 9.04 0.22
CA ILE A 157 9.77 9.14 0.93
C ILE A 157 8.93 7.90 0.65
N ASN A 158 8.45 7.28 1.72
CA ASN A 158 7.49 6.20 1.68
C ASN A 158 6.05 6.74 1.78
N ALA A 159 5.09 5.97 1.25
CA ALA A 159 3.67 6.28 1.19
C ALA A 159 2.99 6.83 2.46
N THR A 160 3.50 6.52 3.66
CA THR A 160 2.92 6.94 4.96
C THR A 160 3.69 8.05 5.67
N GLY A 161 4.68 8.67 5.02
CA GLY A 161 5.52 9.73 5.60
C GLY A 161 6.84 9.25 6.20
N THR A 162 7.14 7.95 6.17
CA THR A 162 8.42 7.42 6.67
C THR A 162 9.59 7.66 5.69
N ILE A 163 10.78 7.87 6.23
CA ILE A 163 11.99 8.20 5.45
C ILE A 163 12.75 6.91 5.13
N GLY A 164 12.89 6.61 3.84
CA GLY A 164 13.63 5.44 3.37
C GLY A 164 15.11 5.71 3.08
N PRO A 165 15.95 4.64 3.09
CA PRO A 165 17.40 4.74 3.04
C PRO A 165 17.96 5.10 1.66
N VAL A 166 19.15 5.71 1.65
CA VAL A 166 19.81 6.23 0.45
C VAL A 166 21.31 5.91 0.43
N GLY A 167 21.91 5.91 -0.77
CA GLY A 167 23.35 5.76 -0.96
C GLY A 167 24.11 7.10 -1.00
N GLY A 168 25.44 7.01 -0.92
CA GLY A 168 26.38 8.11 -1.13
C GLY A 168 26.32 9.21 -0.06
N ILE A 169 26.02 8.85 1.19
CA ILE A 169 25.85 9.83 2.27
C ILE A 169 27.18 10.50 2.67
N PRO A 170 28.33 9.79 2.75
CA PRO A 170 29.63 10.45 2.99
C PRO A 170 29.97 11.51 1.93
N GLU A 171 29.72 11.22 0.65
CA GLU A 171 29.95 12.14 -0.47
C GLU A 171 29.02 13.36 -0.43
N LYS A 172 27.74 13.12 -0.09
CA LYS A 172 26.74 14.19 0.14
C LYS A 172 27.11 15.09 1.31
N LEU A 173 27.59 14.52 2.41
CA LEU A 173 27.97 15.25 3.62
C LEU A 173 29.19 16.15 3.38
N GLN A 174 30.19 15.66 2.64
CA GLN A 174 31.30 16.51 2.17
C GLN A 174 30.79 17.62 1.24
N GLY A 175 29.85 17.32 0.34
CA GLY A 175 29.23 18.32 -0.54
C GLY A 175 28.42 19.39 0.20
N ALA A 176 27.76 19.04 1.31
CA ALA A 176 27.06 19.98 2.17
C ALA A 176 28.05 20.91 2.91
N ALA A 177 29.13 20.34 3.46
CA ALA A 177 30.18 21.09 4.15
C ALA A 177 30.94 22.08 3.24
N ASP A 178 31.03 21.79 1.94
CA ASP A 178 31.67 22.65 0.95
C ASP A 178 30.80 23.89 0.58
N GLU A 179 29.50 23.87 0.87
CA GLU A 179 28.50 24.91 0.52
C GLU A 179 27.86 25.56 1.79
N GLU A 180 28.61 25.62 2.89
CA GLU A 180 28.26 26.30 4.18
C GLU A 180 27.01 25.78 4.94
N ILE A 181 26.43 24.62 4.58
CA ILE A 181 25.36 23.94 5.33
C ILE A 181 25.85 23.57 6.75
N THR A 182 25.06 23.89 7.78
CA THR A 182 25.39 23.57 9.18
C THR A 182 24.83 22.22 9.65
N THR A 183 23.70 21.78 9.10
CA THR A 183 22.98 20.60 9.59
C THR A 183 22.47 19.71 8.45
N VAL A 184 22.71 18.40 8.54
CA VAL A 184 22.26 17.40 7.56
C VAL A 184 21.49 16.27 8.24
N LEU A 185 20.21 16.13 7.91
CA LEU A 185 19.38 15.01 8.38
C LEU A 185 19.55 13.79 7.45
N VAL A 186 19.68 12.60 8.03
CA VAL A 186 19.92 11.33 7.33
C VAL A 186 18.93 10.24 7.79
N PRO A 187 18.66 9.19 6.99
CA PRO A 187 17.64 8.21 7.34
C PRO A 187 18.02 7.38 8.56
N LEU A 188 17.03 7.10 9.42
CA LEU A 188 17.20 6.34 10.67
C LEU A 188 17.89 4.98 10.46
N GLY A 189 18.99 4.76 11.16
CA GLY A 189 19.81 3.54 11.05
C GLY A 189 20.95 3.65 10.04
N GLN A 190 21.10 4.77 9.33
CA GLN A 190 22.21 5.01 8.39
C GLN A 190 23.38 5.81 8.98
N ARG A 191 23.46 6.04 10.30
CA ARG A 191 24.64 6.66 10.93
C ARG A 191 25.98 6.05 10.49
N ASN A 192 26.03 4.74 10.24
CA ASN A 192 27.17 4.11 9.58
C ASN A 192 26.75 3.81 8.13
N SER A 193 27.46 4.37 7.16
CA SER A 193 27.09 4.34 5.75
C SER A 193 28.33 4.14 4.87
N PRO A 194 28.25 3.33 3.79
CA PRO A 194 29.40 3.08 2.93
C PRO A 194 29.74 4.29 2.05
N ASP A 195 31.03 4.58 1.93
CA ASP A 195 31.59 5.48 0.91
C ASP A 195 31.64 4.82 -0.48
N ALA A 196 32.07 5.59 -1.49
CA ALA A 196 32.22 5.12 -2.87
C ALA A 196 33.29 4.03 -3.08
N GLU A 197 34.19 3.80 -2.12
CA GLU A 197 35.13 2.66 -2.12
C GLU A 197 34.56 1.43 -1.38
N GLY A 198 33.47 1.58 -0.63
CA GLY A 198 32.83 0.56 0.19
C GLY A 198 33.34 0.48 1.63
N ASN A 199 34.05 1.51 2.13
CA ASN A 199 34.42 1.61 3.54
C ASN A 199 33.25 2.14 4.37
N ASP A 200 33.06 1.62 5.58
CA ASP A 200 31.99 2.02 6.51
C ASP A 200 32.35 3.31 7.28
N VAL A 201 31.53 4.35 7.17
CA VAL A 201 31.79 5.70 7.73
C VAL A 201 30.75 6.07 8.80
N ASP A 202 31.21 6.34 10.02
CA ASP A 202 30.40 6.91 11.13
C ASP A 202 30.13 8.39 10.85
N LEU A 203 29.02 8.67 10.16
CA LEU A 203 28.66 9.97 9.60
C LEU A 203 28.67 11.11 10.62
N VAL A 204 28.32 10.84 11.88
CA VAL A 204 28.33 11.86 12.95
C VAL A 204 29.76 12.32 13.27
N ARG A 205 30.75 11.40 13.25
CA ARG A 205 32.16 11.77 13.43
C ARG A 205 32.75 12.44 12.20
N GLU A 206 32.21 12.16 11.03
CA GLU A 206 32.60 12.84 9.79
C GLU A 206 32.00 14.26 9.75
N GLY A 207 30.77 14.43 10.23
CA GLY A 207 30.16 15.71 10.55
C GLY A 207 30.99 16.53 11.54
N ASP A 208 31.36 15.95 12.70
CA ASP A 208 32.30 16.55 13.67
C ASP A 208 33.62 17.02 13.01
N ARG A 209 34.11 16.28 11.99
CA ARG A 209 35.35 16.59 11.26
C ARG A 209 35.18 17.73 10.25
N LEU A 210 34.00 17.85 9.65
CA LEU A 210 33.67 18.80 8.61
C LEU A 210 33.07 20.11 9.15
N GLY A 211 32.49 20.08 10.36
CA GLY A 211 31.76 21.20 10.96
C GLY A 211 30.25 21.17 10.74
N VAL A 212 29.70 19.99 10.41
CA VAL A 212 28.27 19.79 10.08
C VAL A 212 27.63 18.87 11.12
N GLU A 213 26.51 19.26 11.71
CA GLU A 213 25.72 18.39 12.60
C GLU A 213 24.95 17.35 11.78
N VAL A 214 24.95 16.09 12.22
CA VAL A 214 24.31 14.97 11.50
C VAL A 214 23.31 14.29 12.42
N ILE A 215 22.04 14.26 11.99
CA ILE A 215 20.90 13.81 12.79
C ILE A 215 20.19 12.67 12.05
N GLU A 216 19.92 11.56 12.75
CA GLU A 216 19.12 10.45 12.21
C GLU A 216 17.62 10.74 12.40
N VAL A 217 16.82 10.62 11.32
CA VAL A 217 15.36 10.85 11.32
C VAL A 217 14.63 9.72 10.57
N GLY A 218 13.51 9.25 11.12
CA GLY A 218 12.74 8.10 10.63
C GLY A 218 11.48 8.46 9.83
N ASP A 219 10.95 9.67 9.95
CA ASP A 219 9.78 10.16 9.24
C ASP A 219 9.73 11.69 9.14
N ILE A 220 8.74 12.22 8.40
CA ILE A 220 8.54 13.66 8.21
C ILE A 220 8.24 14.40 9.53
N TYR A 221 7.55 13.78 10.49
CA TYR A 221 7.22 14.42 11.77
C TYR A 221 8.45 14.61 12.66
N GLU A 222 9.44 13.70 12.58
CA GLU A 222 10.76 13.88 13.21
C GLU A 222 11.64 14.89 12.47
N ALA A 223 11.56 14.96 11.14
CA ALA A 223 12.42 15.83 10.32
C ALA A 223 11.98 17.31 10.29
N TYR A 224 10.67 17.57 10.33
CA TYR A 224 10.08 18.89 10.11
C TYR A 224 10.55 19.98 11.09
N PRO A 225 10.70 19.74 12.42
CA PRO A 225 11.16 20.77 13.35
C PRO A 225 12.61 21.19 13.14
N TYR A 226 13.47 20.31 12.61
CA TYR A 226 14.84 20.68 12.26
C TYR A 226 14.91 21.51 10.97
N LEU A 227 14.01 21.27 10.02
CA LEU A 227 13.97 21.99 8.74
C LEU A 227 13.31 23.38 8.85
N THR A 228 12.30 23.53 9.71
CA THR A 228 11.45 24.74 9.77
C THR A 228 11.53 25.51 11.09
N GLY A 229 11.98 24.87 12.18
CA GLY A 229 11.90 25.40 13.54
C GLY A 229 10.53 25.24 14.21
N GLU A 230 9.52 24.74 13.49
CA GLU A 230 8.12 24.61 13.94
C GLU A 230 7.68 23.14 14.08
N GLU A 231 6.62 22.87 14.85
CA GLU A 231 6.04 21.54 15.02
C GLU A 231 4.74 21.37 14.19
N ILE A 232 4.50 20.16 13.69
CA ILE A 232 3.23 19.75 13.06
C ILE A 232 2.50 18.70 13.92
N PRO A 233 1.16 18.61 13.86
CA PRO A 233 0.39 17.67 14.68
C PRO A 233 0.82 16.22 14.44
N GLN A 234 1.46 15.60 15.44
CA GLN A 234 1.88 14.21 15.36
C GLN A 234 0.69 13.26 15.64
N PRO A 235 0.57 12.14 14.90
CA PRO A 235 -0.47 11.14 15.12
C PRO A 235 -0.26 10.43 16.46
N SER A 236 -1.00 10.83 17.49
CA SER A 236 -0.94 10.17 18.80
C SER A 236 -1.69 8.84 18.78
N GLN A 237 -1.06 7.76 19.26
CA GLN A 237 -1.73 6.46 19.35
C GLN A 237 -3.00 6.55 20.23
N ALA A 238 -4.15 6.31 19.63
CA ALA A 238 -5.45 6.33 20.29
C ALA A 238 -5.67 5.08 21.16
N GLY A 239 -6.86 4.96 21.75
CA GLY A 239 -7.29 3.72 22.40
C GLY A 239 -7.30 2.55 21.42
N GLU A 240 -6.98 1.34 21.88
CA GLU A 240 -6.96 0.11 21.07
C GLU A 240 -8.32 -0.11 20.36
N PRO A 241 -8.44 0.08 19.02
CA PRO A 241 -9.71 0.07 18.31
C PRO A 241 -10.50 -1.24 18.46
N ARG A 242 -11.83 -1.13 18.43
CA ARG A 242 -12.77 -2.25 18.54
C ARG A 242 -13.99 -2.08 17.65
N LEU A 243 -14.59 -3.21 17.29
CA LEU A 243 -15.90 -3.28 16.67
C LEU A 243 -17.00 -3.00 17.71
N ASP A 244 -18.07 -2.34 17.27
CA ASP A 244 -19.34 -2.32 17.99
C ASP A 244 -20.01 -3.73 18.01
N ASN A 245 -21.01 -3.94 18.85
CA ASN A 245 -21.65 -5.26 19.01
C ASN A 245 -22.29 -5.82 17.71
N ARG A 246 -22.88 -4.96 16.85
CA ARG A 246 -23.53 -5.38 15.60
C ARG A 246 -22.47 -5.85 14.60
N SER A 247 -21.39 -5.09 14.47
CA SER A 247 -20.25 -5.44 13.63
C SER A 247 -19.51 -6.68 14.15
N TYR A 248 -19.34 -6.79 15.48
CA TYR A 248 -18.76 -7.96 16.14
C TYR A 248 -19.52 -9.25 15.81
N ASP A 249 -20.84 -9.28 16.03
CA ASP A 249 -21.68 -10.47 15.76
C ASP A 249 -21.60 -10.89 14.28
N LYS A 250 -21.59 -9.90 13.38
CA LYS A 250 -21.53 -10.09 11.93
C LYS A 250 -20.18 -10.63 11.45
N VAL A 251 -19.07 -10.10 11.99
CA VAL A 251 -17.71 -10.61 11.74
C VAL A 251 -17.54 -12.01 12.34
N ASN A 252 -18.02 -12.26 13.58
CA ASN A 252 -17.94 -13.57 14.21
C ASN A 252 -18.65 -14.65 13.38
N ALA A 253 -19.85 -14.35 12.83
CA ALA A 253 -20.56 -15.28 11.96
C ALA A 253 -19.74 -15.68 10.71
N GLN A 254 -18.86 -14.79 10.21
CA GLN A 254 -17.95 -15.09 9.11
C GLN A 254 -16.66 -15.80 9.55
N VAL A 255 -16.19 -15.64 10.81
CA VAL A 255 -15.17 -16.52 11.41
C VAL A 255 -15.68 -17.96 11.46
N ASP A 256 -16.91 -18.16 11.93
CA ASP A 256 -17.54 -19.49 12.04
C ASP A 256 -17.80 -20.09 10.65
N ALA A 257 -18.17 -19.27 9.66
CA ALA A 257 -18.32 -19.69 8.27
C ALA A 257 -16.99 -20.11 7.64
N ALA A 258 -15.92 -19.31 7.77
CA ALA A 258 -14.59 -19.66 7.26
C ALA A 258 -14.01 -20.90 7.97
N THR A 259 -14.21 -21.03 9.28
CA THR A 259 -13.89 -22.25 10.03
C THR A 259 -14.59 -23.48 9.46
N SER A 260 -15.87 -23.34 9.07
CA SER A 260 -16.65 -24.41 8.43
C SER A 260 -16.15 -24.75 7.02
N ARG A 261 -15.71 -23.75 6.25
CA ARG A 261 -15.06 -23.93 4.93
C ARG A 261 -13.75 -24.70 5.07
N PHE A 262 -12.86 -24.24 5.96
CA PHE A 262 -11.59 -24.92 6.28
C PHE A 262 -11.81 -26.38 6.65
N GLN A 263 -12.69 -26.67 7.62
CA GLN A 263 -12.98 -28.04 8.04
C GLN A 263 -13.51 -28.90 6.89
N THR A 264 -14.33 -28.34 6.01
CA THR A 264 -14.84 -29.05 4.82
C THR A 264 -13.71 -29.39 3.85
N ALA A 265 -12.87 -28.42 3.51
CA ALA A 265 -11.74 -28.60 2.59
C ALA A 265 -10.67 -29.55 3.17
N ALA A 266 -10.39 -29.48 4.47
CA ALA A 266 -9.47 -30.39 5.16
C ALA A 266 -9.96 -31.85 5.09
N ASN A 267 -11.23 -32.08 5.42
CA ASN A 267 -11.85 -33.41 5.29
C ASN A 267 -11.77 -33.93 3.83
N GLN A 268 -12.03 -33.06 2.85
CA GLN A 268 -11.94 -33.43 1.43
C GLN A 268 -10.50 -33.73 0.99
N PHE A 269 -9.50 -32.96 1.45
CA PHE A 269 -8.08 -33.19 1.20
C PHE A 269 -7.61 -34.57 1.69
N THR A 270 -8.04 -35.00 2.88
CA THR A 270 -7.72 -36.37 3.37
C THR A 270 -8.31 -37.50 2.50
N GLY A 271 -9.30 -37.19 1.65
CA GLY A 271 -9.89 -38.11 0.68
C GLY A 271 -9.16 -38.19 -0.67
N LEU A 272 -8.16 -37.34 -0.92
CA LEU A 272 -7.32 -37.39 -2.12
C LEU A 272 -6.41 -38.63 -2.13
N GLN A 273 -5.78 -38.95 -3.27
CA GLN A 273 -4.76 -40.00 -3.30
C GLN A 273 -3.56 -39.66 -2.41
N HIS A 274 -2.99 -40.66 -1.73
CA HIS A 274 -1.91 -40.45 -0.76
C HIS A 274 -0.68 -39.75 -1.36
N ASP A 275 -0.29 -40.12 -2.58
CA ASP A 275 0.84 -39.51 -3.28
C ASP A 275 0.59 -38.03 -3.65
N VAL A 276 -0.68 -37.65 -3.90
CA VAL A 276 -1.11 -36.26 -4.09
C VAL A 276 -1.04 -35.50 -2.76
N GLN A 277 -1.50 -36.10 -1.66
CA GLN A 277 -1.39 -35.50 -0.32
C GLN A 277 0.07 -35.24 0.06
N ILE A 278 0.99 -36.18 -0.23
CA ILE A 278 2.43 -36.01 0.00
C ILE A 278 2.99 -34.86 -0.85
N ALA A 279 2.74 -34.88 -2.17
CA ALA A 279 3.24 -33.87 -3.09
C ALA A 279 2.76 -32.44 -2.77
N LEU A 280 1.58 -32.30 -2.17
CA LEU A 280 1.05 -31.02 -1.69
C LEU A 280 1.54 -30.66 -0.28
N ALA A 281 1.78 -31.62 0.61
CA ALA A 281 2.39 -31.36 1.92
C ALA A 281 3.83 -30.81 1.79
N GLU A 282 4.56 -31.17 0.73
CA GLU A 282 5.86 -30.57 0.37
C GLU A 282 5.82 -29.05 0.13
N THR A 283 4.65 -28.45 -0.09
CA THR A 283 4.49 -26.99 -0.30
C THR A 283 4.47 -26.19 1.01
N LEU A 284 4.44 -26.86 2.17
CA LEU A 284 4.23 -26.30 3.51
C LEU A 284 2.88 -25.59 3.75
N LEU A 285 2.09 -25.30 2.70
CA LEU A 285 0.79 -24.62 2.80
C LEU A 285 -0.23 -25.32 3.72
N LEU A 286 -0.12 -26.63 3.94
CA LEU A 286 -0.99 -27.35 4.87
C LEU A 286 -0.71 -26.96 6.33
N LEU A 287 0.57 -26.83 6.68
CA LEU A 287 0.99 -26.37 8.01
C LEU A 287 0.57 -24.90 8.22
N GLU A 288 0.77 -24.06 7.20
CA GLU A 288 0.34 -22.66 7.19
C GLU A 288 -1.17 -22.54 7.45
N ALA A 289 -1.98 -23.33 6.74
CA ALA A 289 -3.43 -23.31 6.89
C ALA A 289 -3.91 -23.77 8.29
N GLU A 290 -3.23 -24.75 8.88
CA GLU A 290 -3.49 -25.20 10.25
C GLU A 290 -3.04 -24.17 11.31
N GLU A 291 -1.90 -23.49 11.10
CA GLU A 291 -1.37 -22.43 11.96
C GLU A 291 -2.31 -21.22 11.99
N LEU A 292 -2.69 -20.68 10.82
CA LEU A 292 -3.64 -19.57 10.69
C LEU A 292 -5.00 -19.86 11.34
N MET A 293 -5.51 -21.10 11.24
CA MET A 293 -6.76 -21.48 11.90
C MET A 293 -6.63 -21.63 13.42
N ALA A 294 -5.46 -22.05 13.92
CA ALA A 294 -5.20 -22.12 15.35
C ALA A 294 -5.10 -20.73 15.99
N GLU A 295 -4.45 -19.78 15.30
CA GLU A 295 -4.38 -18.36 15.67
C GLU A 295 -5.76 -17.70 15.63
N SER A 296 -6.52 -17.89 14.54
CA SER A 296 -7.89 -17.37 14.42
C SER A 296 -8.75 -17.79 15.63
N ALA A 297 -8.71 -19.07 15.99
CA ALA A 297 -9.44 -19.59 17.14
C ALA A 297 -8.95 -19.03 18.48
N ASP A 298 -7.71 -18.53 18.60
CA ASP A 298 -7.22 -17.86 19.81
C ASP A 298 -7.63 -16.37 19.86
N LEU A 299 -7.51 -15.66 18.74
CA LEU A 299 -7.99 -14.29 18.61
C LEU A 299 -9.50 -14.20 18.91
N GLN A 300 -10.29 -15.15 18.42
CA GLN A 300 -11.72 -15.26 18.73
C GLN A 300 -11.97 -15.51 20.24
N ARG A 301 -11.10 -16.26 20.94
CA ARG A 301 -11.18 -16.43 22.42
C ARG A 301 -10.79 -15.16 23.19
N GLN A 302 -9.92 -14.34 22.63
CA GLN A 302 -9.48 -13.07 23.22
C GLN A 302 -10.44 -11.90 22.93
N GLY A 303 -11.42 -12.07 22.03
CA GLY A 303 -12.31 -11.01 21.56
C GLY A 303 -11.74 -10.15 20.42
N LEU A 304 -10.57 -10.52 19.90
CA LEU A 304 -9.93 -9.93 18.71
C LEU A 304 -10.59 -10.51 17.43
N VAL A 305 -11.90 -10.31 17.28
CA VAL A 305 -12.70 -11.04 16.27
C VAL A 305 -12.43 -10.58 14.84
N ALA A 306 -11.96 -9.35 14.65
CA ALA A 306 -11.63 -8.80 13.34
C ALA A 306 -10.30 -9.38 12.83
N GLY A 307 -9.30 -9.47 13.71
CA GLY A 307 -8.07 -10.23 13.46
C GLY A 307 -8.33 -11.74 13.28
N ALA A 308 -9.25 -12.31 14.08
CA ALA A 308 -9.67 -13.71 13.94
C ALA A 308 -10.29 -14.00 12.56
N PHE A 309 -11.08 -13.06 12.03
CA PHE A 309 -11.67 -13.14 10.69
C PHE A 309 -10.59 -13.16 9.61
N VAL A 310 -9.63 -12.23 9.62
CA VAL A 310 -8.52 -12.21 8.65
C VAL A 310 -7.81 -13.56 8.61
N LYS A 311 -7.41 -14.08 9.78
CA LYS A 311 -6.74 -15.38 9.93
C LYS A 311 -7.62 -16.57 9.48
N ALA A 312 -8.93 -16.52 9.74
CA ALA A 312 -9.87 -17.58 9.31
C ALA A 312 -10.05 -17.62 7.78
N GLN A 313 -10.21 -16.47 7.14
CA GLN A 313 -10.33 -16.38 5.67
C GLN A 313 -9.04 -16.86 5.00
N GLN A 314 -7.88 -16.51 5.56
CA GLN A 314 -6.56 -16.98 5.10
C GLN A 314 -6.42 -18.52 5.20
N GLY A 315 -6.62 -19.10 6.39
CA GLY A 315 -6.52 -20.54 6.61
C GLY A 315 -7.51 -21.34 5.75
N ALA A 316 -8.77 -20.88 5.66
CA ALA A 316 -9.78 -21.49 4.80
C ALA A 316 -9.38 -21.48 3.32
N ALA A 317 -8.90 -20.35 2.79
CA ALA A 317 -8.51 -20.24 1.39
C ALA A 317 -7.32 -21.13 1.02
N LEU A 318 -6.31 -21.27 1.89
CA LEU A 318 -5.21 -22.22 1.65
C LEU A 318 -5.70 -23.67 1.62
N MET A 319 -6.56 -24.05 2.57
CA MET A 319 -7.07 -25.42 2.65
C MET A 319 -7.97 -25.76 1.44
N GLU A 320 -8.78 -24.80 0.99
CA GLU A 320 -9.53 -24.89 -0.28
C GLU A 320 -8.60 -25.02 -1.49
N THR A 321 -7.56 -24.19 -1.57
CA THR A 321 -6.56 -24.18 -2.65
C THR A 321 -5.83 -25.53 -2.75
N LEU A 322 -5.41 -26.09 -1.62
CA LEU A 322 -4.77 -27.40 -1.53
C LEU A 322 -5.69 -28.53 -2.02
N HIS A 323 -6.92 -28.56 -1.53
CA HIS A 323 -7.92 -29.54 -1.96
C HIS A 323 -8.22 -29.42 -3.47
N ALA A 324 -8.44 -28.20 -3.98
CA ALA A 324 -8.73 -27.94 -5.39
C ALA A 324 -7.54 -28.33 -6.29
N THR A 325 -6.31 -27.92 -5.94
CA THR A 325 -5.09 -28.29 -6.67
C THR A 325 -4.91 -29.81 -6.71
N GLY A 326 -5.20 -30.50 -5.60
CA GLY A 326 -5.18 -31.96 -5.53
C GLY A 326 -6.19 -32.65 -6.46
N ASN A 327 -7.39 -32.09 -6.60
CA ASN A 327 -8.38 -32.57 -7.58
C ASN A 327 -7.92 -32.34 -9.03
N VAL A 328 -7.31 -31.19 -9.33
CA VAL A 328 -6.77 -30.90 -10.66
C VAL A 328 -5.65 -31.89 -11.01
N LEU A 329 -4.77 -32.22 -10.05
CA LEU A 329 -3.67 -33.20 -10.23
C LEU A 329 -4.13 -34.66 -10.27
N ASN A 330 -5.26 -35.03 -9.66
CA ASN A 330 -5.72 -36.43 -9.53
C ASN A 330 -5.80 -37.25 -10.86
N PRO A 331 -6.16 -36.69 -12.04
CA PRO A 331 -6.08 -37.42 -13.31
C PRO A 331 -4.66 -37.92 -13.63
N LEU A 332 -3.61 -37.16 -13.31
CA LEU A 332 -2.22 -37.55 -13.52
C LEU A 332 -1.86 -38.78 -12.68
N TYR A 333 -2.12 -38.74 -11.37
CA TYR A 333 -1.75 -39.83 -10.48
C TYR A 333 -2.58 -41.10 -10.72
N THR A 334 -3.81 -40.96 -11.25
CA THR A 334 -4.68 -42.10 -11.61
C THR A 334 -4.40 -42.70 -12.99
N GLN A 335 -3.92 -41.91 -13.98
CA GLN A 335 -3.84 -42.33 -15.40
C GLN A 335 -2.45 -42.12 -16.04
N GLY A 336 -1.49 -41.56 -15.32
CA GLY A 336 -0.17 -41.21 -15.83
C GLY A 336 -0.23 -40.16 -16.94
N GLU A 337 0.63 -40.31 -17.95
CA GLU A 337 0.70 -39.42 -19.13
C GLU A 337 -0.64 -39.29 -19.88
N GLN A 338 -1.52 -40.31 -19.84
CA GLN A 338 -2.86 -40.23 -20.44
C GLN A 338 -3.80 -39.29 -19.67
N GLY A 339 -3.54 -39.08 -18.37
CA GLY A 339 -4.24 -38.12 -17.53
C GLY A 339 -3.79 -36.67 -17.73
N LEU A 340 -2.62 -36.43 -18.36
CA LEU A 340 -2.07 -35.08 -18.53
C LEU A 340 -3.01 -34.15 -19.31
N THR A 341 -3.57 -34.61 -20.44
CA THR A 341 -4.51 -33.80 -21.23
C THR A 341 -5.80 -33.51 -20.44
N VAL A 342 -6.27 -34.43 -19.61
CA VAL A 342 -7.44 -34.21 -18.74
C VAL A 342 -7.12 -33.18 -17.65
N MET A 343 -5.95 -33.31 -17.03
CA MET A 343 -5.46 -32.39 -16.00
C MET A 343 -5.28 -30.97 -16.55
N LEU A 344 -4.71 -30.81 -17.76
CA LEU A 344 -4.54 -29.51 -18.40
C LEU A 344 -5.88 -28.89 -18.80
N ASN A 345 -6.78 -29.65 -19.43
CA ASN A 345 -8.12 -29.16 -19.77
C ASN A 345 -8.91 -28.70 -18.53
N ASN A 346 -8.76 -29.39 -17.40
CA ASN A 346 -9.38 -29.00 -16.13
C ASN A 346 -8.74 -27.73 -15.54
N ALA A 347 -7.43 -27.56 -15.67
CA ALA A 347 -6.71 -26.38 -15.18
C ALA A 347 -7.07 -25.11 -15.97
N THR A 348 -7.32 -25.24 -17.29
CA THR A 348 -7.66 -24.13 -18.19
C THR A 348 -9.16 -23.90 -18.36
N ASP A 349 -10.05 -24.70 -17.74
CA ASP A 349 -11.49 -24.42 -17.74
C ASP A 349 -11.84 -23.31 -16.74
N LEU A 350 -11.62 -22.08 -17.18
CA LEU A 350 -12.02 -20.88 -16.45
C LEU A 350 -13.54 -20.65 -16.47
N GLY A 351 -14.32 -21.41 -17.24
CA GLY A 351 -15.75 -21.16 -17.45
C GLY A 351 -16.56 -20.98 -16.16
N PRO A 352 -16.47 -21.89 -15.16
CA PRO A 352 -17.14 -21.75 -13.88
C PRO A 352 -16.57 -20.62 -13.00
N ALA A 353 -15.26 -20.36 -13.08
CA ALA A 353 -14.60 -19.31 -12.30
C ALA A 353 -15.02 -17.92 -12.78
N SER A 354 -14.95 -17.67 -14.09
CA SER A 354 -15.38 -16.41 -14.70
C SER A 354 -16.88 -16.16 -14.52
N GLN A 355 -17.72 -17.20 -14.49
CA GLN A 355 -19.15 -17.05 -14.15
C GLN A 355 -19.37 -16.61 -12.70
N ARG A 356 -18.68 -17.23 -11.73
CA ARG A 356 -18.72 -16.77 -10.32
C ARG A 356 -18.21 -15.33 -10.17
N PHE A 357 -17.18 -14.99 -10.94
CA PHE A 357 -16.55 -13.68 -10.91
C PHE A 357 -17.45 -12.57 -11.45
N MET A 358 -17.99 -12.74 -12.67
CA MET A 358 -18.89 -11.76 -13.27
C MET A 358 -20.19 -11.62 -12.47
N ALA A 359 -20.73 -12.70 -11.90
CA ALA A 359 -21.88 -12.62 -10.99
C ALA A 359 -21.60 -11.81 -9.71
N PHE A 360 -20.33 -11.71 -9.27
CA PHE A 360 -19.93 -10.83 -8.17
C PHE A 360 -19.76 -9.38 -8.64
N LEU A 361 -19.16 -9.13 -9.81
CA LEU A 361 -19.14 -7.78 -10.39
C LEU A 361 -20.54 -7.24 -10.67
N ASP A 362 -21.49 -8.08 -11.09
CA ASP A 362 -22.91 -7.72 -11.24
C ASP A 362 -23.54 -7.31 -9.90
N GLN A 363 -23.18 -8.00 -8.80
CA GLN A 363 -23.60 -7.64 -7.44
C GLN A 363 -23.00 -6.30 -7.00
N LEU A 364 -21.69 -6.08 -7.20
CA LEU A 364 -21.01 -4.83 -6.82
C LEU A 364 -21.48 -3.63 -7.64
N SER A 365 -21.66 -3.79 -8.96
CA SER A 365 -22.11 -2.73 -9.88
C SER A 365 -23.59 -2.38 -9.77
N THR A 366 -24.35 -3.11 -8.94
CA THR A 366 -25.76 -2.82 -8.63
C THR A 366 -26.01 -2.56 -7.14
N TYR A 367 -24.96 -2.57 -6.31
CA TYR A 367 -25.06 -2.22 -4.89
C TYR A 367 -25.18 -0.69 -4.71
N GLN A 368 -26.08 -0.27 -3.83
CA GLN A 368 -26.31 1.15 -3.54
C GLN A 368 -25.47 1.55 -2.33
N VAL A 369 -24.44 2.37 -2.56
CA VAL A 369 -23.70 3.03 -1.47
C VAL A 369 -24.62 4.09 -0.83
N SER A 370 -24.50 4.27 0.49
CA SER A 370 -25.18 5.35 1.24
C SER A 370 -24.36 5.85 2.42
N THR A 371 -23.62 4.97 3.10
CA THR A 371 -22.72 5.31 4.22
C THR A 371 -21.24 5.14 3.87
N LEU A 372 -20.36 5.71 4.68
CA LEU A 372 -18.91 5.47 4.62
C LEU A 372 -18.55 3.97 4.75
N THR A 373 -19.32 3.19 5.52
CA THR A 373 -19.07 1.73 5.63
C THR A 373 -19.45 0.98 4.34
N ASP A 374 -20.44 1.48 3.59
CA ASP A 374 -20.81 0.92 2.30
C ASP A 374 -19.75 1.25 1.23
N ALA A 375 -19.15 2.45 1.32
CA ALA A 375 -18.01 2.87 0.52
C ALA A 375 -16.74 2.06 0.86
N GLU A 376 -16.40 1.89 2.14
CA GLU A 376 -15.33 0.99 2.62
C GLU A 376 -15.49 -0.40 1.97
N ALA A 377 -16.66 -1.01 2.18
CA ALA A 377 -16.95 -2.37 1.72
C ALA A 377 -16.90 -2.52 0.20
N LEU A 378 -17.54 -1.61 -0.55
CA LEU A 378 -17.57 -1.69 -2.01
C LEU A 378 -16.17 -1.51 -2.62
N THR A 379 -15.38 -0.60 -2.05
CA THR A 379 -14.02 -0.35 -2.54
C THR A 379 -13.10 -1.55 -2.30
N GLN A 380 -13.16 -2.17 -1.10
CA GLN A 380 -12.41 -3.42 -0.86
C GLN A 380 -12.91 -4.57 -1.74
N ALA A 381 -14.22 -4.65 -1.97
CA ALA A 381 -14.82 -5.70 -2.79
C ALA A 381 -14.32 -5.63 -4.24
N TYR A 382 -14.12 -4.42 -4.78
CA TYR A 382 -13.46 -4.23 -6.06
C TYR A 382 -11.96 -4.54 -5.98
N ALA A 383 -11.22 -4.06 -4.98
CA ALA A 383 -9.80 -4.37 -4.80
C ALA A 383 -9.53 -5.89 -4.80
N GLY A 384 -10.23 -6.65 -3.96
CA GLY A 384 -10.13 -8.11 -3.90
C GLY A 384 -10.66 -8.84 -5.14
N ALA A 385 -11.55 -8.21 -5.93
CA ALA A 385 -11.97 -8.74 -7.23
C ALA A 385 -10.87 -8.54 -8.29
N PHE A 386 -10.22 -7.37 -8.32
CA PHE A 386 -9.05 -7.14 -9.16
C PHE A 386 -7.90 -8.09 -8.80
N ASP A 387 -7.60 -8.30 -7.52
CA ASP A 387 -6.59 -9.27 -7.06
C ASP A 387 -6.91 -10.69 -7.57
N ALA A 388 -8.12 -11.19 -7.28
CA ALA A 388 -8.52 -12.54 -7.66
C ALA A 388 -8.49 -12.75 -9.19
N TRP A 389 -8.98 -11.80 -9.98
CA TRP A 389 -8.96 -11.90 -11.44
C TRP A 389 -7.55 -11.81 -12.02
N SER A 390 -6.72 -10.90 -11.49
CA SER A 390 -5.36 -10.67 -11.99
C SER A 390 -4.45 -11.85 -11.67
N LEU A 391 -4.60 -12.47 -10.49
CA LEU A 391 -3.93 -13.73 -10.16
C LEU A 391 -4.37 -14.88 -11.09
N LEU A 392 -5.67 -14.96 -11.41
CA LEU A 392 -6.20 -15.97 -12.35
C LEU A 392 -5.65 -15.78 -13.77
N ALA A 393 -5.60 -14.53 -14.25
CA ALA A 393 -5.05 -14.18 -15.56
C ALA A 393 -3.54 -14.45 -15.65
N PHE A 394 -2.79 -14.11 -14.60
CA PHE A 394 -1.36 -14.43 -14.48
C PHE A 394 -1.14 -15.95 -14.55
N ALA A 395 -1.86 -16.70 -13.71
CA ALA A 395 -1.76 -18.15 -13.63
C ALA A 395 -2.10 -18.84 -14.96
N GLN A 396 -3.21 -18.46 -15.59
CA GLN A 396 -3.64 -18.99 -16.88
C GLN A 396 -2.57 -18.80 -17.96
N ARG A 397 -2.01 -17.59 -18.08
CA ARG A 397 -0.99 -17.28 -19.09
C ARG A 397 0.31 -18.07 -18.89
N GLU A 398 0.72 -18.32 -17.65
CA GLU A 398 1.86 -19.19 -17.35
C GLU A 398 1.52 -20.67 -17.64
N ILE A 399 0.32 -21.15 -17.30
CA ILE A 399 -0.17 -22.51 -17.66
C ILE A 399 -0.16 -22.72 -19.18
N ASP A 400 -0.70 -21.78 -19.96
CA ASP A 400 -0.72 -21.85 -21.43
C ASP A 400 0.69 -21.79 -22.03
N THR A 401 1.56 -20.94 -21.48
CA THR A 401 2.97 -20.84 -21.87
C THR A 401 3.70 -22.16 -21.59
N MET A 402 3.50 -22.75 -20.41
CA MET A 402 4.13 -24.03 -20.06
C MET A 402 3.58 -25.18 -20.91
N SER A 403 2.27 -25.23 -21.15
CA SER A 403 1.63 -26.23 -22.02
C SER A 403 2.17 -26.15 -23.45
N SER A 404 2.28 -24.95 -24.01
CA SER A 404 2.88 -24.72 -25.33
C SER A 404 4.34 -25.19 -25.41
N ARG A 405 5.13 -25.00 -24.32
CA ARG A 405 6.51 -25.51 -24.23
C ARG A 405 6.58 -27.03 -24.12
N TRP A 406 5.60 -27.66 -23.46
CA TRP A 406 5.49 -29.12 -23.38
C TRP A 406 5.19 -29.73 -24.75
N GLU A 407 4.21 -29.20 -25.48
CA GLU A 407 3.90 -29.65 -26.85
C GLU A 407 5.08 -29.44 -27.82
N ALA A 408 5.87 -28.37 -27.62
CA ALA A 408 7.11 -28.11 -28.34
C ALA A 408 8.32 -28.97 -27.89
N GLY A 409 8.15 -29.87 -26.91
CA GLY A 409 9.18 -30.78 -26.42
C GLY A 409 10.34 -30.10 -25.67
N GLN A 410 10.09 -28.96 -25.03
CA GLN A 410 11.13 -28.14 -24.40
C GLN A 410 11.50 -28.55 -22.97
N TYR A 411 10.78 -29.51 -22.37
CA TYR A 411 11.14 -30.13 -21.09
C TYR A 411 11.74 -31.52 -21.33
N ALA A 412 12.81 -31.85 -20.60
CA ALA A 412 13.49 -33.14 -20.71
C ALA A 412 12.72 -34.29 -20.01
N SER A 413 11.74 -33.96 -19.17
CA SER A 413 10.86 -34.96 -18.55
C SER A 413 9.51 -34.39 -18.11
N LEU A 414 8.52 -35.28 -17.94
CA LEU A 414 7.22 -34.96 -17.34
C LEU A 414 7.36 -34.41 -15.90
N GLN A 415 8.35 -34.86 -15.14
CA GLN A 415 8.64 -34.36 -13.78
C GLN A 415 9.14 -32.91 -13.80
N GLU A 416 9.96 -32.55 -14.78
CA GLU A 416 10.46 -31.18 -14.96
C GLU A 416 9.32 -30.23 -15.33
N PHE A 417 8.42 -30.66 -16.23
CA PHE A 417 7.21 -29.93 -16.54
C PHE A 417 6.36 -29.67 -15.29
N PHE A 418 6.11 -30.68 -14.45
CA PHE A 418 5.34 -30.51 -13.23
C PHE A 418 5.99 -29.61 -12.17
N ASN A 419 7.32 -29.63 -12.06
CA ASN A 419 8.01 -28.72 -11.15
C ASN A 419 7.85 -27.24 -11.55
N HIS A 420 7.60 -26.92 -12.83
CA HIS A 420 7.25 -25.57 -13.26
C HIS A 420 5.75 -25.28 -13.12
N LEU A 421 4.88 -26.24 -13.49
CA LEU A 421 3.43 -26.05 -13.53
C LEU A 421 2.78 -25.96 -12.14
N ALA A 422 3.39 -26.53 -11.10
CA ALA A 422 2.80 -26.60 -9.76
C ALA A 422 2.41 -25.22 -9.18
N LEU A 423 3.24 -24.19 -9.33
CA LEU A 423 2.96 -22.87 -8.75
C LEU A 423 1.82 -22.13 -9.50
N PRO A 424 1.80 -22.06 -10.84
CA PRO A 424 0.63 -21.55 -11.57
C PRO A 424 -0.69 -22.27 -11.24
N LEU A 425 -0.69 -23.60 -11.00
CA LEU A 425 -1.89 -24.31 -10.57
C LEU A 425 -2.37 -23.85 -9.19
N VAL A 426 -1.44 -23.71 -8.23
CA VAL A 426 -1.75 -23.18 -6.89
C VAL A 426 -2.30 -21.75 -6.99
N TYR A 427 -1.73 -20.88 -7.82
CA TYR A 427 -2.23 -19.53 -8.04
C TYR A 427 -3.63 -19.51 -8.72
N ALA A 428 -3.89 -20.39 -9.68
CA ALA A 428 -5.20 -20.51 -10.33
C ALA A 428 -6.31 -20.94 -9.37
N GLU A 429 -6.04 -21.86 -8.46
CA GLU A 429 -7.02 -22.24 -7.42
C GLU A 429 -7.11 -21.21 -6.28
N LEU A 430 -5.99 -20.58 -5.89
CA LEU A 430 -5.95 -19.52 -4.88
C LEU A 430 -6.78 -18.31 -5.31
N ALA A 431 -6.75 -17.92 -6.59
CA ALA A 431 -7.62 -16.88 -7.13
C ALA A 431 -9.12 -17.16 -6.88
N LYS A 432 -9.55 -18.43 -7.04
CA LYS A 432 -10.94 -18.85 -6.83
C LYS A 432 -11.32 -18.90 -5.34
N ALA A 433 -10.35 -19.19 -4.48
CA ALA A 433 -10.49 -19.10 -3.03
C ALA A 433 -10.56 -17.63 -2.55
N GLN A 434 -9.66 -16.77 -3.04
CA GLN A 434 -9.65 -15.35 -2.70
C GLN A 434 -10.92 -14.62 -3.14
N LEU A 435 -11.52 -14.94 -4.30
CA LEU A 435 -12.86 -14.43 -4.65
C LEU A 435 -13.92 -14.74 -3.55
N THR A 436 -13.81 -15.90 -2.91
CA THR A 436 -14.71 -16.31 -1.81
C THR A 436 -14.42 -15.55 -0.52
N ASN A 437 -13.14 -15.21 -0.27
CA ASN A 437 -12.74 -14.33 0.82
C ASN A 437 -13.21 -12.88 0.59
N THR A 438 -13.03 -12.33 -0.61
CA THR A 438 -13.51 -10.98 -1.00
C THR A 438 -15.02 -10.85 -0.83
N GLN A 439 -15.78 -11.91 -1.16
CA GLN A 439 -17.22 -11.98 -0.89
C GLN A 439 -17.54 -11.89 0.61
N ALA A 440 -16.72 -12.48 1.49
CA ALA A 440 -16.87 -12.36 2.94
C ALA A 440 -16.41 -11.00 3.49
N VAL A 441 -15.38 -10.37 2.91
CA VAL A 441 -14.94 -9.01 3.25
C VAL A 441 -16.03 -7.99 2.93
N PHE A 442 -16.61 -8.07 1.71
CA PHE A 442 -17.76 -7.26 1.33
C PHE A 442 -18.94 -7.48 2.29
N GLU A 443 -19.24 -8.75 2.62
CA GLU A 443 -20.33 -9.07 3.53
C GLU A 443 -20.12 -8.49 4.93
N VAL A 444 -18.92 -8.52 5.51
CA VAL A 444 -18.69 -7.92 6.84
C VAL A 444 -18.71 -6.39 6.83
N GLY A 445 -18.19 -5.73 5.79
CA GLY A 445 -18.08 -4.27 5.74
C GLY A 445 -19.37 -3.51 5.42
N ARG A 446 -20.25 -4.09 4.58
CA ARG A 446 -21.42 -3.37 4.01
C ARG A 446 -22.60 -3.22 4.97
N ASP A 447 -23.51 -2.28 4.76
CA ASP A 447 -24.72 -2.04 5.55
C ASP A 447 -24.48 -1.75 7.06
N ASN A 448 -23.30 -1.33 7.52
CA ASN A 448 -23.00 -1.18 8.96
C ASN A 448 -23.54 0.14 9.55
N VAL A 449 -22.86 0.74 10.52
CA VAL A 449 -23.20 2.07 11.06
C VAL A 449 -22.12 3.04 10.58
N GLY A 450 -22.53 4.10 9.90
CA GLY A 450 -21.64 5.08 9.29
C GLY A 450 -22.35 6.36 8.93
N ALA A 451 -21.60 7.46 8.98
CA ALA A 451 -21.96 8.74 8.38
C ALA A 451 -22.32 8.56 6.89
N PRO A 452 -23.14 9.47 6.31
CA PRO A 452 -23.42 9.44 4.88
C PRO A 452 -22.16 9.66 4.04
N VAL A 453 -22.19 9.21 2.80
CA VAL A 453 -21.30 9.77 1.76
C VAL A 453 -21.85 11.14 1.37
N MET A 454 -20.98 12.14 1.31
CA MET A 454 -21.24 13.51 0.87
C MET A 454 -21.85 13.54 -0.56
N GLU A 455 -22.86 14.39 -0.81
CA GLU A 455 -23.61 14.35 -2.08
C GLU A 455 -22.81 14.92 -3.28
N ASP A 456 -21.86 15.81 -3.04
CA ASP A 456 -21.11 16.56 -4.06
C ASP A 456 -19.65 16.14 -4.24
N VAL A 457 -19.17 15.13 -3.51
CA VAL A 457 -17.78 14.64 -3.61
C VAL A 457 -17.47 14.04 -5.00
N ASP A 458 -16.37 14.51 -5.61
CA ASP A 458 -15.90 13.99 -6.90
C ASP A 458 -15.20 12.62 -6.71
N LEU A 459 -16.01 11.55 -6.76
CA LEU A 459 -15.55 10.16 -6.71
C LEU A 459 -14.48 9.85 -7.77
N ALA A 460 -14.56 10.48 -8.94
CA ALA A 460 -13.59 10.26 -10.02
C ALA A 460 -12.25 10.92 -9.70
N GLN A 461 -12.23 12.16 -9.19
CA GLN A 461 -11.02 12.83 -8.69
C GLN A 461 -10.34 11.99 -7.59
N VAL A 462 -11.12 11.52 -6.60
CA VAL A 462 -10.63 10.70 -5.47
C VAL A 462 -10.03 9.38 -5.98
N GLY A 463 -10.71 8.66 -6.88
CA GLY A 463 -10.18 7.44 -7.48
C GLY A 463 -8.92 7.68 -8.31
N ASP A 464 -8.89 8.76 -9.10
CA ASP A 464 -7.77 9.08 -9.99
C ASP A 464 -6.52 9.55 -9.23
N PHE A 465 -6.67 10.15 -8.05
CA PHE A 465 -5.58 10.47 -7.12
C PHE A 465 -4.86 9.20 -6.64
N PHE A 466 -5.59 8.24 -6.05
CA PHE A 466 -4.99 6.97 -5.59
C PHE A 466 -4.43 6.14 -6.76
N ARG A 467 -5.08 6.17 -7.93
CA ARG A 467 -4.57 5.55 -9.17
C ARG A 467 -3.18 6.08 -9.55
N ARG A 468 -2.98 7.40 -9.51
CA ARG A 468 -1.68 8.05 -9.82
C ARG A 468 -0.62 7.72 -8.78
N GLY A 469 -0.99 7.65 -7.50
CA GLY A 469 -0.08 7.22 -6.44
C GLY A 469 0.40 5.77 -6.61
N ALA A 470 -0.51 4.87 -7.00
CA ALA A 470 -0.18 3.48 -7.32
C ALA A 470 0.85 3.39 -8.47
N GLU A 471 0.66 4.20 -9.52
CA GLU A 471 1.59 4.30 -10.65
C GLU A 471 2.93 4.91 -10.26
N ALA A 472 2.94 5.94 -9.41
CA ALA A 472 4.17 6.59 -8.91
C ALA A 472 5.00 5.65 -8.02
N ASN A 473 4.36 4.91 -7.10
CA ASN A 473 5.01 3.86 -6.31
C ASN A 473 5.56 2.72 -7.20
N PHE A 474 4.87 2.36 -8.29
CA PHE A 474 5.37 1.35 -9.24
C PHE A 474 6.56 1.87 -10.05
N ALA A 475 6.54 3.14 -10.47
CA ALA A 475 7.68 3.79 -11.10
C ALA A 475 8.88 3.84 -10.15
N ALA A 476 8.68 4.17 -8.87
CA ALA A 476 9.74 4.14 -7.86
C ALA A 476 10.34 2.74 -7.67
N PHE A 477 9.50 1.69 -7.59
CA PHE A 477 9.95 0.29 -7.51
C PHE A 477 10.76 -0.15 -8.76
N THR A 478 10.30 0.20 -9.96
CA THR A 478 10.90 -0.29 -11.22
C THR A 478 12.14 0.49 -11.67
N THR A 479 12.25 1.78 -11.34
CA THR A 479 13.38 2.65 -11.71
C THR A 479 14.54 2.64 -10.70
N SER A 480 14.32 2.12 -9.49
CA SER A 480 15.30 2.13 -8.39
C SER A 480 15.63 0.73 -7.84
N GLY A 481 16.31 0.67 -6.69
CA GLY A 481 16.57 -0.55 -5.92
C GLY A 481 17.13 -1.73 -6.72
N GLU A 482 16.66 -2.92 -6.36
CA GLU A 482 17.09 -4.20 -6.94
C GLU A 482 16.74 -4.32 -8.43
N VAL A 483 15.59 -3.80 -8.89
CA VAL A 483 15.18 -3.87 -10.31
C VAL A 483 16.19 -3.14 -11.20
N ALA A 484 16.61 -1.94 -10.77
CA ALA A 484 17.64 -1.17 -11.48
C ALA A 484 19.03 -1.82 -11.39
N ALA A 485 19.37 -2.47 -10.27
CA ALA A 485 20.64 -3.20 -10.11
C ALA A 485 20.70 -4.45 -11.00
N LEU A 486 19.63 -5.24 -11.05
CA LEU A 486 19.49 -6.39 -11.93
C LEU A 486 19.49 -5.98 -13.41
N SER A 487 18.79 -4.90 -13.78
CA SER A 487 18.80 -4.37 -15.15
C SER A 487 20.21 -3.96 -15.59
N ARG A 488 20.95 -3.22 -14.75
CA ARG A 488 22.34 -2.82 -15.03
C ARG A 488 23.31 -4.00 -15.12
N SER A 489 23.17 -5.01 -14.27
CA SER A 489 24.09 -6.16 -14.21
C SER A 489 23.81 -7.24 -15.27
N THR A 490 22.55 -7.41 -15.69
CA THR A 490 22.15 -8.38 -16.72
C THR A 490 22.10 -7.79 -18.14
N GLY A 491 21.93 -6.48 -18.27
CA GLY A 491 21.65 -5.80 -19.54
C GLY A 491 20.22 -5.98 -20.05
N MET A 492 19.29 -6.41 -19.19
CA MET A 492 17.86 -6.53 -19.49
C MET A 492 17.11 -5.21 -19.19
N SER A 493 15.95 -4.99 -19.84
CA SER A 493 15.06 -3.89 -19.45
C SER A 493 14.34 -4.19 -18.13
N ALA A 494 13.86 -3.14 -17.45
CA ALA A 494 13.09 -3.27 -16.21
C ALA A 494 11.90 -4.25 -16.38
N ASP A 495 11.12 -4.13 -17.46
CA ASP A 495 9.99 -5.02 -17.75
C ASP A 495 10.37 -6.52 -17.77
N VAL A 496 11.55 -6.85 -18.28
CA VAL A 496 12.04 -8.24 -18.36
C VAL A 496 12.51 -8.74 -17.00
N VAL A 497 13.10 -7.85 -16.18
CA VAL A 497 13.45 -8.16 -14.78
C VAL A 497 12.18 -8.32 -13.93
N VAL A 498 11.24 -7.39 -14.01
CA VAL A 498 9.93 -7.42 -13.34
C VAL A 498 9.15 -8.69 -13.74
N GLY A 499 9.09 -9.01 -15.03
CA GLY A 499 8.48 -10.23 -15.56
C GLY A 499 9.23 -11.54 -15.23
N HIS A 500 10.44 -11.45 -14.65
CA HIS A 500 11.12 -12.57 -14.02
C HIS A 500 10.75 -12.67 -12.53
N LEU A 501 10.85 -11.56 -11.79
CA LEU A 501 10.53 -11.48 -10.37
C LEU A 501 9.07 -11.85 -10.07
N ALA A 502 8.12 -11.52 -10.96
CA ALA A 502 6.71 -11.89 -10.87
C ALA A 502 6.44 -13.41 -10.77
N ARG A 503 7.41 -14.28 -11.12
CA ARG A 503 7.29 -15.74 -10.92
C ARG A 503 7.62 -16.20 -9.49
N TYR A 504 8.30 -15.36 -8.71
CA TYR A 504 8.68 -15.62 -7.33
C TYR A 504 7.83 -14.79 -6.35
N ASP A 505 7.47 -13.56 -6.75
CA ASP A 505 6.73 -12.61 -5.94
C ASP A 505 5.35 -12.32 -6.56
N MET A 506 4.31 -12.79 -5.87
CA MET A 506 2.92 -12.62 -6.29
C MET A 506 2.44 -11.16 -6.19
N SER A 507 3.06 -10.31 -5.35
CA SER A 507 2.74 -8.87 -5.38
C SER A 507 3.19 -8.24 -6.71
N ILE A 508 4.38 -8.58 -7.21
CA ILE A 508 4.85 -8.09 -8.52
C ILE A 508 3.94 -8.60 -9.65
N ALA A 509 3.50 -9.86 -9.58
CA ALA A 509 2.52 -10.41 -10.53
C ALA A 509 1.22 -9.61 -10.55
N LEU A 510 0.68 -9.25 -9.38
CA LEU A 510 -0.55 -8.47 -9.27
C LEU A 510 -0.39 -7.04 -9.75
N SER A 511 0.69 -6.33 -9.38
CA SER A 511 0.96 -4.96 -9.83
C SER A 511 0.95 -4.82 -11.35
N VAL A 512 1.55 -5.81 -12.05
CA VAL A 512 1.64 -5.80 -13.52
C VAL A 512 0.30 -6.12 -14.18
N GLU A 513 -0.45 -7.11 -13.67
CA GLU A 513 -1.70 -7.52 -14.30
C GLU A 513 -2.89 -6.60 -13.96
N GLN A 514 -2.98 -6.07 -12.74
CA GLN A 514 -4.08 -5.18 -12.34
C GLN A 514 -4.11 -3.92 -13.21
N ALA A 515 -2.94 -3.35 -13.54
CA ALA A 515 -2.80 -2.20 -14.43
C ALA A 515 -3.32 -2.46 -15.85
N ALA A 516 -3.28 -3.71 -16.33
CA ALA A 516 -3.83 -4.12 -17.62
C ALA A 516 -5.33 -4.46 -17.58
N VAL A 517 -5.92 -4.58 -16.38
CA VAL A 517 -7.31 -5.02 -16.15
C VAL A 517 -8.24 -3.86 -15.76
N VAL A 518 -7.74 -2.82 -15.08
CA VAL A 518 -8.56 -1.74 -14.49
C VAL A 518 -9.55 -1.11 -15.49
N THR A 519 -9.09 -0.75 -16.70
CA THR A 519 -9.96 -0.19 -17.76
C THR A 519 -11.06 -1.16 -18.18
N ALA A 520 -10.76 -2.46 -18.29
CA ALA A 520 -11.73 -3.46 -18.73
C ALA A 520 -12.87 -3.69 -17.72
N PHE A 521 -12.63 -3.44 -16.42
CA PHE A 521 -13.68 -3.47 -15.40
C PHE A 521 -14.48 -2.16 -15.37
N ALA A 522 -13.82 -1.00 -15.52
CA ALA A 522 -14.51 0.28 -15.66
C ALA A 522 -15.46 0.27 -16.88
N ASP A 523 -15.01 -0.26 -18.02
CA ASP A 523 -15.82 -0.49 -19.22
C ASP A 523 -16.98 -1.47 -18.99
N TYR A 524 -16.78 -2.54 -18.19
CA TYR A 524 -17.81 -3.52 -17.86
C TYR A 524 -18.90 -2.93 -16.96
N ILE A 525 -18.51 -2.17 -15.93
CA ILE A 525 -19.42 -1.49 -15.03
C ILE A 525 -20.18 -0.39 -15.81
N GLY A 526 -19.46 0.39 -16.61
CA GLY A 526 -19.98 1.41 -17.51
C GLY A 526 -19.67 2.83 -17.03
N GLU A 527 -19.14 3.64 -17.95
CA GLU A 527 -18.79 5.06 -17.79
C GLU A 527 -19.93 5.87 -17.14
N GLY A 528 -19.60 6.71 -16.16
CA GLY A 528 -20.55 7.60 -15.47
C GLY A 528 -21.48 6.92 -14.46
N LYS A 529 -21.17 5.70 -14.01
CA LYS A 529 -21.78 5.10 -12.81
C LYS A 529 -20.84 5.27 -11.60
N PRO A 530 -21.32 5.73 -10.43
CA PRO A 530 -20.51 5.85 -9.21
C PRO A 530 -19.72 4.58 -8.84
N ASN A 531 -20.31 3.40 -9.07
CA ASN A 531 -19.67 2.11 -8.78
C ASN A 531 -18.45 1.81 -9.69
N ALA A 532 -18.27 2.52 -10.80
CA ALA A 532 -17.05 2.46 -11.60
C ALA A 532 -15.92 3.26 -10.91
N ASP A 533 -16.24 4.41 -10.32
CA ASP A 533 -15.28 5.24 -9.59
C ASP A 533 -14.82 4.52 -8.31
N TYR A 534 -15.72 3.87 -7.57
CA TYR A 534 -15.36 2.94 -6.48
C TYR A 534 -14.48 1.76 -6.93
N ALA A 535 -14.54 1.35 -8.21
CA ALA A 535 -13.62 0.35 -8.75
C ALA A 535 -12.23 0.97 -9.08
N VAL A 536 -12.18 2.19 -9.62
CA VAL A 536 -10.91 2.92 -9.83
C VAL A 536 -10.23 3.18 -8.48
N MET A 537 -10.99 3.57 -7.46
CA MET A 537 -10.53 3.64 -6.07
C MET A 537 -9.94 2.30 -5.63
N GLY A 538 -10.68 1.18 -5.74
CA GLY A 538 -10.19 -0.16 -5.33
C GLY A 538 -8.91 -0.63 -6.02
N TYR A 539 -8.73 -0.27 -7.30
CA TYR A 539 -7.47 -0.47 -8.01
C TYR A 539 -6.34 0.39 -7.43
N GLY A 540 -6.58 1.70 -7.28
CA GLY A 540 -5.61 2.66 -6.75
C GLY A 540 -5.18 2.30 -5.33
N LEU A 541 -6.15 2.02 -4.46
CA LEU A 541 -6.02 1.48 -3.10
C LEU A 541 -4.97 0.37 -2.99
N SER A 542 -5.31 -0.76 -3.61
CA SER A 542 -4.53 -1.98 -3.49
C SER A 542 -3.13 -1.80 -4.06
N ASN A 543 -3.01 -1.08 -5.18
CA ASN A 543 -1.73 -0.87 -5.82
C ASN A 543 -0.87 0.22 -5.15
N TYR A 544 -1.46 1.21 -4.48
CA TYR A 544 -0.73 2.21 -3.71
C TYR A 544 0.11 1.56 -2.61
N VAL A 545 -0.53 0.73 -1.78
CA VAL A 545 0.16 0.00 -0.71
C VAL A 545 1.00 -1.16 -1.28
N ARG A 546 0.52 -1.90 -2.28
CA ARG A 546 1.28 -3.02 -2.91
C ARG A 546 2.62 -2.54 -3.44
N ASN A 547 2.59 -1.45 -4.21
CA ASN A 547 3.77 -0.94 -4.88
C ASN A 547 4.72 -0.26 -3.87
N GLN A 548 4.20 0.37 -2.82
CA GLN A 548 5.02 0.81 -1.69
C GLN A 548 5.71 -0.38 -0.98
N MET A 549 4.99 -1.47 -0.69
CA MET A 549 5.61 -2.63 -0.03
C MET A 549 6.64 -3.34 -0.93
N LEU A 550 6.53 -3.22 -2.26
CA LEU A 550 7.59 -3.58 -3.20
C LEU A 550 8.81 -2.66 -3.10
N VAL A 551 8.65 -1.34 -2.91
CA VAL A 551 9.77 -0.42 -2.59
C VAL A 551 10.39 -0.79 -1.25
N GLU A 552 9.59 -1.02 -0.21
CA GLU A 552 10.11 -1.36 1.13
C GLU A 552 10.93 -2.67 1.10
N LYS A 553 10.50 -3.65 0.30
CA LYS A 553 11.18 -4.94 0.13
C LYS A 553 12.42 -4.83 -0.76
N TYR A 554 12.27 -4.37 -2.01
CA TYR A 554 13.33 -4.44 -3.01
C TYR A 554 14.26 -3.22 -3.04
N HIS A 555 13.88 -2.10 -2.42
CA HIS A 555 14.75 -0.93 -2.27
C HIS A 555 15.22 -0.72 -0.83
N ASN A 556 14.30 -0.61 0.13
CA ASN A 556 14.61 -0.06 1.45
C ASN A 556 15.29 -1.08 2.38
N ASN A 557 14.55 -2.08 2.87
CA ASN A 557 14.85 -2.66 4.19
C ASN A 557 14.93 -4.20 4.24
N ALA A 558 14.39 -4.93 3.27
CA ALA A 558 14.50 -6.39 3.30
C ALA A 558 15.90 -6.90 2.95
N ILE A 559 16.35 -7.93 3.67
CA ILE A 559 17.39 -8.86 3.22
C ILE A 559 16.67 -10.08 2.66
N VAL A 560 16.84 -10.36 1.37
CA VAL A 560 16.20 -11.48 0.67
C VAL A 560 17.17 -12.59 0.31
N ASP A 561 16.66 -13.81 0.13
CA ASP A 561 17.43 -14.97 -0.33
C ASP A 561 17.43 -15.13 -1.88
N GLU A 562 17.94 -16.26 -2.38
CA GLU A 562 17.95 -16.59 -3.82
C GLU A 562 16.56 -16.86 -4.43
N ASN A 563 15.50 -16.95 -3.60
CA ASN A 563 14.10 -17.09 -4.00
C ASN A 563 13.30 -15.78 -3.82
N TYR A 564 13.97 -14.68 -3.42
CA TYR A 564 13.38 -13.38 -3.06
C TYR A 564 12.46 -13.40 -1.81
N GLU A 565 12.67 -14.35 -0.89
CA GLU A 565 11.98 -14.41 0.41
C GLU A 565 12.74 -13.59 1.46
N VAL A 566 12.04 -12.80 2.29
CA VAL A 566 12.71 -11.96 3.31
C VAL A 566 13.21 -12.83 4.46
N THR A 567 14.54 -12.87 4.64
CA THR A 567 15.25 -13.62 5.68
C THR A 567 15.81 -12.73 6.79
N GLY A 568 15.84 -11.42 6.60
CA GLY A 568 16.35 -10.45 7.56
C GLY A 568 15.98 -9.00 7.23
N LEU A 569 16.45 -8.08 8.07
CA LEU A 569 16.21 -6.65 7.98
C LEU A 569 17.56 -5.91 7.87
N ARG A 570 17.62 -4.86 7.07
CA ARG A 570 18.82 -4.00 6.94
C ARG A 570 18.87 -2.96 8.07
N PHE A 571 17.74 -2.32 8.34
CA PHE A 571 17.60 -1.21 9.28
C PHE A 571 16.43 -1.50 10.23
N GLN A 572 16.72 -2.18 11.35
CA GLN A 572 15.68 -2.58 12.32
C GLN A 572 14.91 -1.36 12.87
N GLY A 573 15.64 -0.32 13.32
CA GLY A 573 15.04 0.90 13.87
C GLY A 573 14.11 1.63 12.89
N ALA A 574 14.45 1.66 11.59
CA ALA A 574 13.56 2.23 10.57
C ALA A 574 12.25 1.45 10.43
N LEU A 575 12.29 0.11 10.48
CA LEU A 575 11.07 -0.70 10.45
C LEU A 575 10.30 -0.65 11.79
N ASP A 576 10.98 -0.53 12.93
CA ASP A 576 10.34 -0.31 14.22
C ASP A 576 9.58 1.03 14.20
N ASN A 577 10.20 2.13 13.76
CA ASN A 577 9.54 3.43 13.63
C ASN A 577 8.36 3.39 12.64
N ALA A 578 8.54 2.79 11.46
CA ALA A 578 7.44 2.66 10.49
C ALA A 578 6.24 1.85 11.02
N LEU A 579 6.50 0.83 11.86
CA LEU A 579 5.47 0.05 12.53
C LEU A 579 4.83 0.77 13.72
N ASP A 580 5.50 1.77 14.32
CA ASP A 580 4.93 2.64 15.35
C ASP A 580 4.10 3.76 14.74
N LEU A 581 4.65 4.50 13.77
CA LEU A 581 3.95 5.57 13.07
C LEU A 581 2.67 5.04 12.40
N GLY A 582 2.75 4.00 11.57
CA GLY A 582 1.59 3.43 10.90
C GLY A 582 0.54 2.86 11.85
N ARG A 583 0.94 2.35 13.02
CA ARG A 583 -0.01 1.88 14.06
C ARG A 583 -0.70 3.05 14.75
N ALA A 584 0.06 4.08 15.12
CA ALA A 584 -0.46 5.28 15.76
C ALA A 584 -1.46 5.98 14.84
N GLN A 585 -1.01 6.30 13.62
CA GLN A 585 -1.82 6.92 12.58
C GLN A 585 -3.12 6.15 12.28
N LEU A 586 -3.08 4.80 12.16
CA LEU A 586 -4.29 3.98 11.97
C LEU A 586 -5.24 4.05 13.18
N SER A 587 -4.69 4.02 14.40
CA SER A 587 -5.53 4.14 15.60
C SER A 587 -6.21 5.51 15.70
N THR A 588 -5.52 6.58 15.29
CA THR A 588 -6.10 7.94 15.18
C THR A 588 -7.23 7.92 14.15
N GLY A 589 -6.96 7.49 12.91
CA GLY A 589 -7.96 7.50 11.84
C GLY A 589 -9.23 6.68 12.10
N ILE A 590 -9.14 5.57 12.85
CA ILE A 590 -10.33 4.85 13.31
C ILE A 590 -11.05 5.62 14.41
N ALA A 591 -10.34 6.27 15.34
CA ALA A 591 -10.97 7.08 16.37
C ALA A 591 -11.73 8.28 15.75
N ASP A 592 -11.11 8.98 14.80
CA ASP A 592 -11.72 10.09 14.04
C ASP A 592 -13.07 9.65 13.44
N LEU A 593 -13.11 8.51 12.74
CA LEU A 593 -14.35 7.95 12.19
C LEU A 593 -15.34 7.50 13.26
N GLN A 594 -14.88 6.96 14.39
CA GLN A 594 -15.76 6.49 15.47
C GLN A 594 -16.38 7.64 16.28
N GLU A 595 -15.78 8.83 16.26
CA GLU A 595 -16.40 10.07 16.76
C GLU A 595 -17.49 10.56 15.78
N GLU A 596 -17.25 10.48 14.47
CA GLU A 596 -18.26 10.72 13.40
C GLU A 596 -19.22 9.52 13.16
N GLU A 597 -19.68 8.90 14.25
CA GLU A 597 -20.60 7.73 14.34
C GLU A 597 -20.30 6.54 13.38
N THR A 598 -19.09 6.44 12.84
CA THR A 598 -18.72 5.46 11.81
C THR A 598 -17.94 4.28 12.38
N SER A 599 -18.37 3.07 12.05
CA SER A 599 -17.75 1.82 12.47
C SER A 599 -16.99 1.19 11.28
N PRO A 600 -15.72 1.58 11.02
CA PRO A 600 -14.92 1.04 9.92
C PRO A 600 -14.46 -0.38 10.26
N VAL A 601 -15.36 -1.34 10.05
CA VAL A 601 -15.17 -2.76 10.40
C VAL A 601 -13.90 -3.33 9.77
N VAL A 602 -13.57 -2.85 8.56
CA VAL A 602 -12.47 -3.40 7.79
C VAL A 602 -11.13 -2.76 8.20
N ALA A 603 -11.09 -1.45 8.50
CA ALA A 603 -9.93 -0.82 9.13
C ALA A 603 -9.60 -1.41 10.52
N VAL A 604 -10.61 -1.73 11.35
CA VAL A 604 -10.39 -2.41 12.64
C VAL A 604 -9.78 -3.81 12.44
N ALA A 605 -10.19 -4.56 11.41
CA ALA A 605 -9.57 -5.82 11.05
C ALA A 605 -8.08 -5.69 10.69
N GLN A 606 -7.68 -4.60 10.02
CA GLN A 606 -6.27 -4.30 9.75
C GLN A 606 -5.47 -4.05 11.02
N TYR A 607 -6.01 -3.22 11.92
CA TYR A 607 -5.32 -2.90 13.16
C TYR A 607 -5.09 -4.16 14.03
N GLU A 608 -6.13 -4.99 14.19
CA GLU A 608 -6.01 -6.26 14.92
C GLU A 608 -5.05 -7.25 14.23
N ALA A 609 -5.09 -7.38 12.90
CA ALA A 609 -4.19 -8.27 12.15
C ALA A 609 -2.72 -7.82 12.20
N GLY A 610 -2.46 -6.53 11.98
CA GLY A 610 -1.11 -5.96 12.09
C GLY A 610 -0.53 -6.11 13.50
N GLY A 611 -1.38 -5.97 14.54
CA GLY A 611 -1.00 -6.21 15.93
C GLY A 611 -0.47 -7.62 16.23
N VAL A 612 -0.98 -8.64 15.53
CA VAL A 612 -0.46 -10.02 15.64
C VAL A 612 0.92 -10.13 15.01
N TYR A 613 1.02 -9.71 13.75
CA TYR A 613 2.22 -9.89 12.93
C TYR A 613 3.41 -9.00 13.35
N ARG A 614 3.16 -7.86 14.01
CA ARG A 614 4.18 -6.83 14.36
C ARG A 614 5.39 -7.38 15.13
N THR A 615 5.24 -8.44 15.92
CA THR A 615 6.33 -9.00 16.74
C THR A 615 6.90 -10.33 16.22
N GLY A 616 6.47 -10.76 15.04
CA GLY A 616 6.89 -12.00 14.40
C GLY A 616 8.26 -11.94 13.69
N THR A 617 8.43 -12.84 12.72
CA THR A 617 9.59 -12.89 11.81
C THR A 617 9.73 -11.62 10.96
N PRO A 618 10.88 -11.40 10.29
CA PRO A 618 11.03 -10.32 9.31
C PRO A 618 9.96 -10.31 8.21
N ALA A 619 9.40 -11.48 7.85
CA ALA A 619 8.30 -11.58 6.90
C ALA A 619 7.01 -10.99 7.47
N GLU A 620 6.57 -11.49 8.61
CA GLU A 620 5.37 -11.02 9.31
C GLU A 620 5.47 -9.54 9.68
N ARG A 621 6.65 -9.03 10.01
CA ARG A 621 6.86 -7.60 10.25
C ARG A 621 6.62 -6.73 9.00
N PHE A 622 6.88 -7.24 7.81
CA PHE A 622 6.49 -6.58 6.56
C PHE A 622 4.98 -6.65 6.34
N ASP A 623 4.36 -7.78 6.63
CA ASP A 623 2.90 -7.93 6.55
C ASP A 623 2.18 -6.99 7.54
N ALA A 624 2.69 -6.86 8.77
CA ALA A 624 2.20 -5.92 9.77
C ALA A 624 2.27 -4.47 9.27
N LEU A 625 3.39 -4.09 8.62
CA LEU A 625 3.52 -2.78 7.99
C LEU A 625 2.56 -2.65 6.80
N SER A 626 2.28 -3.72 6.05
CA SER A 626 1.25 -3.70 5.00
C SER A 626 -0.17 -3.59 5.55
N TYR A 627 -0.46 -4.11 6.75
CA TYR A 627 -1.74 -3.90 7.43
C TYR A 627 -1.83 -2.50 8.05
N TYR A 628 -0.73 -1.93 8.55
CA TYR A 628 -0.73 -0.58 9.13
C TYR A 628 -0.64 0.53 8.09
N ASN A 629 0.22 0.44 7.07
CA ASN A 629 0.16 1.28 5.87
C ASN A 629 -1.10 0.96 5.07
N GLY A 630 -1.69 -0.22 5.24
CA GLY A 630 -3.05 -0.50 4.85
C GLY A 630 -4.02 0.39 5.63
N GLY A 631 -4.02 0.39 6.96
CA GLY A 631 -5.03 1.13 7.73
C GLY A 631 -4.81 2.64 7.86
N PHE A 632 -3.56 3.10 7.97
CA PHE A 632 -3.16 4.52 7.79
C PHE A 632 -2.98 4.89 6.32
N ILE A 633 -3.26 4.00 5.42
CA ILE A 633 -3.90 4.47 4.22
C ILE A 633 -5.26 3.80 4.27
N MET A 634 -6.23 3.93 5.21
CA MET A 634 -7.66 3.45 5.15
C MET A 634 -8.84 4.38 5.59
N THR A 635 -8.69 5.46 6.37
CA THR A 635 -9.80 6.42 6.67
C THR A 635 -9.88 7.81 5.96
N GLN A 636 -8.95 8.29 5.13
CA GLN A 636 -8.92 9.49 4.23
C GLN A 636 -10.02 9.28 3.23
N LEU A 637 -10.04 8.10 2.59
CA LEU A 637 -11.03 7.77 1.58
C LEU A 637 -12.40 7.96 2.22
N LEU A 638 -12.58 7.45 3.43
CA LEU A 638 -13.83 7.57 4.17
C LEU A 638 -14.11 9.01 4.64
N ALA A 639 -13.11 9.72 5.15
CA ALA A 639 -13.21 11.10 5.62
C ALA A 639 -13.50 12.08 4.46
N ARG A 640 -12.71 12.02 3.40
CA ARG A 640 -12.86 12.75 2.13
C ARG A 640 -14.20 12.46 1.46
N LEU A 641 -14.70 11.22 1.53
CA LEU A 641 -16.05 10.85 1.09
C LEU A 641 -17.15 11.29 2.06
N GLY A 642 -16.84 11.58 3.32
CA GLY A 642 -17.78 12.06 4.35
C GLY A 642 -17.76 13.58 4.55
N GLY A 643 -17.02 14.33 3.74
CA GLY A 643 -16.82 15.77 3.91
C GLY A 643 -15.87 16.16 5.05
N VAL A 644 -15.28 15.21 5.77
CA VAL A 644 -14.25 15.45 6.79
C VAL A 644 -12.96 15.85 6.09
N GLY A 645 -12.84 17.15 5.80
CA GLY A 645 -11.76 17.77 5.02
C GLY A 645 -12.24 18.72 3.90
N GLU A 646 -13.54 18.81 3.63
CA GLU A 646 -14.11 19.84 2.73
C GLU A 646 -15.17 20.69 3.47
N PRO A 647 -15.25 22.01 3.21
CA PRO A 647 -16.11 22.90 3.98
C PRO A 647 -17.58 22.69 3.64
N THR A 648 -18.30 22.00 4.54
CA THR A 648 -19.76 21.82 4.46
C THR A 648 -20.46 23.17 4.39
N THR A 649 -21.20 23.44 3.31
CA THR A 649 -21.93 24.69 3.15
C THR A 649 -23.09 24.79 4.14
N ALA A 650 -23.13 25.87 4.92
CA ALA A 650 -24.01 26.02 6.07
C ALA A 650 -25.49 26.35 5.73
N GLU A 651 -26.22 25.41 5.12
CA GLU A 651 -27.69 25.50 4.97
C GLU A 651 -28.48 24.49 5.85
N ASP A 652 -27.91 23.35 6.26
CA ASP A 652 -28.68 22.23 6.86
C ASP A 652 -28.86 22.26 8.40
N SER A 653 -28.30 23.23 9.14
CA SER A 653 -28.38 23.25 10.61
C SER A 653 -29.51 24.09 11.23
N GLU A 654 -30.23 24.91 10.45
CA GLU A 654 -31.39 25.70 10.96
C GLU A 654 -32.68 24.86 11.09
N SER A 655 -32.72 23.90 12.02
CA SER A 655 -33.99 23.22 12.37
C SER A 655 -34.26 22.95 13.85
N ASP A 656 -33.26 22.89 14.73
CA ASP A 656 -33.42 22.28 16.06
C ASP A 656 -32.92 23.11 17.28
N GLU A 657 -33.19 24.43 17.33
CA GLU A 657 -33.16 25.14 18.62
C GLU A 657 -34.28 26.20 18.80
N ALA A 658 -35.45 25.75 19.29
CA ALA A 658 -36.60 26.61 19.57
C ALA A 658 -37.35 26.23 20.88
N GLY A 659 -36.66 26.12 22.02
CA GLY A 659 -37.31 25.58 23.22
C GLY A 659 -36.65 25.71 24.60
N SER A 660 -36.21 26.89 25.07
CA SER A 660 -36.05 27.09 26.53
C SER A 660 -36.29 28.53 27.05
N SER A 661 -37.28 28.60 27.94
CA SER A 661 -37.77 29.71 28.78
C SER A 661 -36.82 30.82 29.27
N ALA A 662 -37.38 32.04 29.32
CA ALA A 662 -36.98 33.11 30.25
C ALA A 662 -38.16 33.48 31.20
N PRO A 663 -37.95 33.74 32.51
CA PRO A 663 -39.02 34.08 33.45
C PRO A 663 -39.01 35.55 33.90
N GLU A 664 -40.16 36.24 33.93
CA GLU A 664 -40.32 37.44 34.76
C GLU A 664 -41.77 37.78 35.16
N GLU A 665 -41.86 38.50 36.29
CA GLU A 665 -42.95 39.24 36.95
C GLU A 665 -44.41 38.73 37.03
N SER A 666 -44.96 38.87 38.25
CA SER A 666 -46.36 38.66 38.63
C SER A 666 -47.17 39.97 38.69
N GLN A 667 -48.43 39.95 38.29
CA GLN A 667 -49.41 41.02 38.60
C GLN A 667 -50.69 40.44 39.23
N ASP A 668 -50.72 40.37 40.57
CA ASP A 668 -51.80 40.80 41.49
C ASP A 668 -51.51 40.42 42.96
#